data_AF-A0A0M1JUV1-F1
#
_entry.id   AF-A0A0M1JUV1-F1
#
_cell.length_a   1.000
_cell.length_b   1.000
_cell.length_c   1.000
_cell.angle_alpha   90.00
_cell.angle_beta   90.00
_cell.angle_gamma   90.00
#
_symmetry.space_group_name_H-M   'P 1'
#
loop_
_entity.id
_entity.type
_entity.pdbx_description
1 polymer ?
#
loop_
_entity_poly.entity_id
_entity_poly.type
_entity_poly.pdbx_seq_one_letter_code
_entity_poly.pdbx_strand_id
1 'polypeptide(L)'
;MINNHNNLQPQKFLAAIAQLQRLIQLKPDDAEAYKDLGNALQALGKLHEAKRAYSLAVEIQPDFAAAHANIGNIYYLQGELASAVEFYERAIAIIYQGTGNGEQGSRGAGERGSRGEKRKEERGKSKEENSLFSLLSPLPLIPSAPLLAGIYANLGNVRQQQGLLEEAVACWQQALAIDARFGSGLDWKLGNLLLSLGRYGEAIDCYEKLISLDEKRKQPDELAKLYSNLGTARLYDGQVEGAIAAFKQALEIQPDLAELHCNLGLATGRLAATSEDLLLASDRFQAAVSYFVRSLELKPRLIETHRGLFELIRTFQPGNWDLSSVRQAADQYYAFCRQLGQNEPAKVVAATAGAIAYLKSGNADIATKLLQEIEPQLSPEQWHPWLSEIIDLLYSSLLFCRNRLRDDLAGNSQISQLIGAQFSQYLSQVGAKHSENQLSPVSDRSSARMLRPSPSENQLSPVSDRSSARMLRPSPSENQLSPVSDRSSARMLRPYNNEMVKIGFISAHFRRHSVGWCSADIITELSQITPNIYLYQTEKTNSDDITDKFKQISAKFYQPSQLNTETQWRQIIKQIEEDELDILIDLDSLTIPRHAEILHCQPAPVCISWLGFDAPFISDKNYFLSDRHCHPSGVEPYYREQLLRMPDSFVAVSGFASEPVDRQSKRQEMGIDSSQVVYLCAAPATKLNPELALAQIKIVKQVSQSILIYKGIGDIQVIQSVYQAACAAENVSFERVKFLPRNRTEEEHRTIYQIADICLDSYPYNGGTHNLEALWFHLPVVTRFGEQFLARMGYSCLKTLGISAGLASSWEEYVAWGIKLGQDLNLRNSIREQLKKSQYPENLSPLWNPQKFAQDMYRIFQQLRGSEIK
;
A
#
# COMPACT_ATOMS: atom_id res chain seq x y z
N MET A 1 -40.16 -18.45 -20.62
CA MET A 1 -41.48 -18.10 -21.17
C MET A 1 -41.96 -16.83 -20.50
N ILE A 2 -41.80 -15.70 -21.18
CA ILE A 2 -42.42 -14.43 -20.82
C ILE A 2 -43.83 -14.49 -21.42
N ASN A 3 -44.88 -14.44 -20.60
CA ASN A 3 -46.21 -13.97 -21.01
C ASN A 3 -47.17 -13.82 -19.81
N ASN A 4 -47.70 -12.60 -19.67
CA ASN A 4 -49.08 -12.28 -19.27
C ASN A 4 -49.57 -12.44 -17.82
N HIS A 5 -48.86 -11.89 -16.83
CA HIS A 5 -49.46 -11.59 -15.51
C HIS A 5 -49.43 -10.12 -15.04
N ASN A 6 -48.87 -9.18 -15.80
CA ASN A 6 -48.70 -7.79 -15.32
C ASN A 6 -49.81 -6.77 -15.67
N ASN A 7 -50.89 -7.14 -16.35
CA ASN A 7 -51.97 -6.19 -16.68
C ASN A 7 -53.19 -6.20 -15.71
N LEU A 8 -53.12 -6.93 -14.60
CA LEU A 8 -54.23 -7.05 -13.62
C LEU A 8 -54.07 -6.18 -12.35
N GLN A 9 -52.95 -5.46 -12.19
CA GLN A 9 -52.64 -4.70 -10.97
C GLN A 9 -53.28 -3.28 -10.93
N PRO A 10 -53.23 -2.44 -11.98
CA PRO A 10 -53.69 -1.05 -11.89
C PRO A 10 -55.20 -0.90 -11.67
N GLN A 11 -56.00 -1.77 -12.29
CA GLN A 11 -57.46 -1.74 -12.16
C GLN A 11 -57.93 -2.06 -10.74
N LYS A 12 -57.21 -2.92 -10.01
CA LYS A 12 -57.50 -3.23 -8.61
C LYS A 12 -57.24 -2.05 -7.69
N PHE A 13 -56.13 -1.34 -7.89
CA PHE A 13 -55.82 -0.13 -7.10
C PHE A 13 -56.77 1.02 -7.43
N LEU A 14 -57.17 1.20 -8.69
CA LEU A 14 -58.17 2.19 -9.07
C LEU A 14 -59.56 1.90 -8.46
N ALA A 15 -59.98 0.62 -8.45
CA ALA A 15 -61.21 0.21 -7.78
C ALA A 15 -61.13 0.39 -6.26
N ALA A 16 -60.00 0.06 -5.64
CA ALA A 16 -59.75 0.29 -4.22
C ALA A 16 -59.81 1.78 -3.87
N ILE A 17 -59.19 2.65 -4.67
CA ILE A 17 -59.25 4.11 -4.50
C ILE A 17 -60.70 4.60 -4.52
N ALA A 18 -61.51 4.16 -5.50
CA ALA A 18 -62.91 4.57 -5.58
C ALA A 18 -63.74 4.12 -4.35
N GLN A 19 -63.48 2.91 -3.85
CA GLN A 19 -64.12 2.40 -2.63
C GLN A 19 -63.67 3.15 -1.37
N LEU A 20 -62.37 3.42 -1.24
CA LEU A 20 -61.79 4.16 -0.11
C LEU A 20 -62.26 5.61 -0.10
N GLN A 21 -62.39 6.27 -1.26
CA GLN A 21 -62.97 7.61 -1.37
C GLN A 21 -64.44 7.63 -0.93
N ARG A 22 -65.23 6.60 -1.28
CA ARG A 22 -66.61 6.46 -0.80
C ARG A 22 -66.66 6.19 0.71
N LEU A 23 -65.74 5.40 1.24
CA LEU A 23 -65.62 5.16 2.68
C LEU A 23 -65.29 6.45 3.43
N ILE A 24 -64.34 7.24 2.92
CA ILE A 24 -63.95 8.55 3.48
C ILE A 24 -65.12 9.54 3.44
N GLN A 25 -65.96 9.52 2.40
CA GLN A 25 -67.19 10.34 2.37
C GLN A 25 -68.18 9.95 3.47
N LEU A 26 -68.27 8.66 3.83
CA LEU A 26 -69.14 8.15 4.88
C LEU A 26 -68.53 8.30 6.29
N LYS A 27 -67.19 8.30 6.37
CA LYS A 27 -66.41 8.41 7.60
C LYS A 27 -65.19 9.33 7.36
N PRO A 28 -65.38 10.65 7.44
CA PRO A 28 -64.31 11.61 7.16
C PRO A 28 -63.13 11.57 8.14
N ASP A 29 -63.34 10.99 9.33
CA ASP A 29 -62.37 10.90 10.42
C ASP A 29 -61.73 9.50 10.54
N ASP A 30 -61.79 8.67 9.48
CA ASP A 30 -61.21 7.32 9.46
C ASP A 30 -59.76 7.34 8.96
N ALA A 31 -58.79 7.48 9.87
CA ALA A 31 -57.36 7.55 9.56
C ALA A 31 -56.84 6.33 8.76
N GLU A 32 -57.38 5.13 9.02
CA GLU A 32 -56.98 3.90 8.32
C GLU A 32 -57.38 3.97 6.84
N ALA A 33 -58.58 4.48 6.54
CA ALA A 33 -59.06 4.68 5.17
C ALA A 33 -58.17 5.65 4.38
N TYR A 34 -57.66 6.72 5.01
CA TYR A 34 -56.69 7.62 4.37
C TYR A 34 -55.30 6.98 4.17
N LYS A 35 -54.84 6.16 5.12
CA LYS A 35 -53.57 5.41 4.97
C LYS A 35 -53.67 4.39 3.84
N ASP A 36 -54.76 3.64 3.73
CA ASP A 36 -54.98 2.70 2.63
C ASP A 36 -55.17 3.40 1.29
N LEU A 37 -55.80 4.58 1.27
CA LEU A 37 -55.89 5.43 0.09
C LEU A 37 -54.48 5.86 -0.37
N GLY A 38 -53.64 6.29 0.56
CA GLY A 38 -52.24 6.63 0.29
C GLY A 38 -51.45 5.45 -0.27
N ASN A 39 -51.61 4.25 0.29
CA ASN A 39 -50.95 3.03 -0.20
C ASN A 39 -51.34 2.72 -1.65
N ALA A 40 -52.63 2.80 -1.97
CA ALA A 40 -53.13 2.56 -3.33
C ALA A 40 -52.66 3.63 -4.33
N LEU A 41 -52.61 4.89 -3.91
CA LEU A 41 -52.08 6.00 -4.72
C LEU A 41 -50.57 5.88 -4.96
N GLN A 42 -49.81 5.49 -3.94
CA GLN A 42 -48.37 5.24 -4.04
C GLN A 42 -48.07 4.09 -5.01
N ALA A 43 -48.85 3.00 -4.94
CA ALA A 43 -48.73 1.88 -5.87
C ALA A 43 -48.99 2.26 -7.34
N LEU A 44 -49.76 3.32 -7.58
CA LEU A 44 -49.99 3.90 -8.91
C LEU A 44 -48.98 5.01 -9.28
N GLY A 45 -47.94 5.25 -8.46
CA GLY A 45 -46.93 6.28 -8.69
C GLY A 45 -47.40 7.71 -8.41
N LYS A 46 -48.59 7.91 -7.85
CA LYS A 46 -49.16 9.24 -7.54
C LYS A 46 -48.64 9.75 -6.18
N LEU A 47 -47.34 10.01 -6.09
CA LEU A 47 -46.65 10.28 -4.83
C LEU A 47 -47.18 11.52 -4.08
N HIS A 48 -47.55 12.60 -4.79
CA HIS A 48 -48.12 13.80 -4.16
C HIS A 48 -49.50 13.56 -3.55
N GLU A 49 -50.38 12.85 -4.27
CA GLU A 49 -51.71 12.49 -3.77
C GLU A 49 -51.59 11.51 -2.58
N ALA A 50 -50.66 10.55 -2.67
CA ALA A 50 -50.36 9.61 -1.59
C ALA A 50 -49.88 10.31 -0.32
N LYS A 51 -48.91 11.24 -0.44
CA LYS A 51 -48.41 12.05 0.67
C LYS A 51 -49.54 12.82 1.35
N ARG A 52 -50.41 13.45 0.56
CA ARG A 52 -51.58 14.19 1.09
C ARG A 52 -52.52 13.28 1.87
N ALA A 53 -52.82 12.09 1.34
CA ALA A 53 -53.65 11.11 2.03
C ALA A 53 -52.99 10.65 3.35
N TYR A 54 -51.70 10.35 3.36
CA TYR A 54 -50.98 10.01 4.60
C TYR A 54 -50.95 11.18 5.60
N SER A 55 -50.77 12.43 5.15
CA SER A 55 -50.80 13.62 6.02
C SER A 55 -52.17 13.80 6.67
N LEU A 56 -53.27 13.60 5.92
CA LEU A 56 -54.62 13.61 6.49
C LEU A 56 -54.81 12.51 7.54
N ALA A 57 -54.25 11.32 7.32
CA ALA A 57 -54.27 10.25 8.33
C ALA A 57 -53.55 10.66 9.63
N VAL A 58 -52.42 11.39 9.52
CA VAL A 58 -51.67 11.93 10.67
C VAL A 58 -52.41 13.11 11.34
N GLU A 59 -53.13 13.94 10.59
CA GLU A 59 -53.97 15.02 11.16
C GLU A 59 -55.12 14.46 12.01
N ILE A 60 -55.74 13.38 11.54
CA ILE A 60 -56.84 12.69 12.24
C ILE A 60 -56.30 11.91 13.45
N GLN A 61 -55.17 11.21 13.29
CA GLN A 61 -54.53 10.43 14.35
C GLN A 61 -53.03 10.74 14.41
N PRO A 62 -52.61 11.71 15.25
CA PRO A 62 -51.20 12.13 15.35
C PRO A 62 -50.22 11.02 15.73
N ASP A 63 -50.67 10.03 16.51
CA ASP A 63 -49.89 8.89 16.99
C ASP A 63 -50.00 7.67 16.06
N PHE A 64 -50.27 7.89 14.76
CA PHE A 64 -50.40 6.81 13.79
C PHE A 64 -49.06 6.46 13.12
N ALA A 65 -48.30 5.56 13.75
CA ALA A 65 -46.95 5.20 13.31
C ALA A 65 -46.85 4.75 11.84
N ALA A 66 -47.83 3.99 11.34
CA ALA A 66 -47.83 3.51 9.95
C ALA A 66 -47.94 4.66 8.94
N ALA A 67 -48.74 5.69 9.23
CA ALA A 67 -48.87 6.86 8.38
C ALA A 67 -47.58 7.70 8.36
N HIS A 68 -46.93 7.90 9.53
CA HIS A 68 -45.61 8.55 9.60
C HIS A 68 -44.55 7.78 8.80
N ALA A 69 -44.47 6.46 8.96
CA ALA A 69 -43.55 5.61 8.20
C ALA A 69 -43.76 5.71 6.68
N ASN A 70 -45.02 5.75 6.24
CA ASN A 70 -45.37 5.89 4.84
C ASN A 70 -45.05 7.28 4.28
N ILE A 71 -45.17 8.34 5.07
CA ILE A 71 -44.67 9.68 4.69
C ILE A 71 -43.15 9.65 4.52
N GLY A 72 -42.44 8.99 5.44
CA GLY A 72 -40.99 8.78 5.33
C GLY A 72 -40.60 8.06 4.03
N ASN A 73 -41.35 7.03 3.62
CA ASN A 73 -41.16 6.34 2.35
C ASN A 73 -41.31 7.27 1.13
N ILE A 74 -42.28 8.19 1.16
CA ILE A 74 -42.46 9.17 0.07
C ILE A 74 -41.26 10.13 0.00
N TYR A 75 -40.81 10.67 1.13
CA TYR A 75 -39.62 11.53 1.17
C TYR A 75 -38.36 10.81 0.69
N TYR A 76 -38.18 9.54 1.07
CA TYR A 76 -37.08 8.72 0.58
C TYR A 76 -37.12 8.56 -0.95
N LEU A 77 -38.28 8.24 -1.52
CA LEU A 77 -38.46 8.15 -2.98
C LEU A 77 -38.22 9.48 -3.71
N GLN A 78 -38.42 10.61 -3.03
CA GLN A 78 -38.16 11.95 -3.55
C GLN A 78 -36.70 12.40 -3.39
N GLY A 79 -35.85 11.62 -2.70
CA GLY A 79 -34.46 11.98 -2.39
C GLY A 79 -34.32 12.98 -1.24
N GLU A 80 -35.40 13.33 -0.54
CA GLU A 80 -35.42 14.24 0.61
C GLU A 80 -35.06 13.47 1.90
N LEU A 81 -33.79 13.07 2.00
CA LEU A 81 -33.32 12.12 3.02
C LEU A 81 -33.50 12.62 4.46
N ALA A 82 -33.32 13.92 4.72
CA ALA A 82 -33.47 14.51 6.06
C ALA A 82 -34.91 14.40 6.58
N SER A 83 -35.88 14.70 5.72
CA SER A 83 -37.31 14.55 6.06
C SER A 83 -37.69 13.08 6.18
N ALA A 84 -37.16 12.20 5.34
CA ALA A 84 -37.39 10.76 5.48
C ALA A 84 -36.99 10.25 6.88
N VAL A 85 -35.79 10.63 7.35
CA VAL A 85 -35.29 10.31 8.70
C VAL A 85 -36.24 10.81 9.78
N GLU A 86 -36.63 12.09 9.76
CA GLU A 86 -37.51 12.68 10.78
C GLU A 86 -38.82 11.89 10.93
N PHE A 87 -39.44 11.53 9.80
CA PHE A 87 -40.70 10.78 9.81
C PHE A 87 -40.53 9.32 10.25
N TYR A 88 -39.40 8.67 9.93
CA TYR A 88 -39.11 7.33 10.44
C TYR A 88 -38.81 7.33 11.94
N GLU A 89 -37.98 8.26 12.43
CA GLU A 89 -37.67 8.41 13.86
C GLU A 89 -38.94 8.70 14.68
N ARG A 90 -39.84 9.52 14.14
CA ARG A 90 -41.15 9.78 14.75
C ARG A 90 -42.03 8.53 14.80
N ALA A 91 -42.09 7.76 13.71
CA ALA A 91 -42.82 6.49 13.69
C ALA A 91 -42.28 5.48 14.72
N ILE A 92 -40.95 5.38 14.86
CA ILE A 92 -40.28 4.55 15.87
C ILE A 92 -40.65 5.01 17.28
N ALA A 93 -40.55 6.31 17.57
CA ALA A 93 -40.87 6.87 18.89
C ALA A 93 -42.31 6.57 19.33
N ILE A 94 -43.27 6.71 18.41
CA ILE A 94 -44.69 6.40 18.66
C ILE A 94 -44.86 4.92 19.04
N ILE A 95 -44.21 4.00 18.32
CA ILE A 95 -44.32 2.55 18.57
C ILE A 95 -43.82 2.20 19.98
N TYR A 96 -42.67 2.73 20.39
CA TYR A 96 -42.12 2.47 21.73
C TYR A 96 -42.91 3.12 22.86
N GLN A 97 -43.50 4.30 22.63
CA GLN A 97 -44.39 4.95 23.59
C GLN A 97 -45.70 4.16 23.80
N GLY A 98 -46.22 3.51 22.74
CA GLY A 98 -47.41 2.66 22.82
C GLY A 98 -47.22 1.38 23.65
N THR A 99 -46.02 0.80 23.66
CA THR A 99 -45.73 -0.44 24.40
C THR A 99 -45.55 -0.25 25.92
N GLY A 100 -45.15 0.94 26.37
CA GLY A 100 -44.98 1.24 27.81
C GLY A 100 -46.29 1.32 28.61
N ASN A 101 -47.43 1.51 27.94
CA ASN A 101 -48.75 1.59 28.57
C ASN A 101 -49.42 0.22 28.78
N GLY A 102 -48.79 -0.89 28.34
CA GLY A 102 -49.36 -2.23 28.38
C GLY A 102 -49.20 -3.02 29.70
N GLU A 103 -48.30 -2.61 30.61
CA GLU A 103 -48.01 -3.36 31.84
C GLU A 103 -48.67 -2.81 33.13
N GLN A 104 -49.50 -1.76 33.05
CA GLN A 104 -50.30 -1.29 34.20
C GLN A 104 -51.82 -1.46 34.00
N GLY A 105 -52.23 -2.56 33.38
CA GLY A 105 -53.63 -2.91 33.19
C GLY A 105 -54.21 -3.78 34.31
N SER A 106 -54.10 -3.38 35.59
CA SER A 106 -54.87 -3.99 36.70
C SER A 106 -54.84 -3.14 37.98
N ARG A 107 -55.49 -1.96 37.98
CA ARG A 107 -56.30 -1.46 39.11
C ARG A 107 -56.85 -0.06 38.82
N GLY A 108 -58.18 0.03 38.92
CA GLY A 108 -58.84 1.18 39.53
C GLY A 108 -59.13 2.37 38.62
N ALA A 109 -60.35 2.40 38.09
CA ALA A 109 -61.00 3.65 37.72
C ALA A 109 -61.06 4.60 38.93
N GLY A 110 -60.76 5.88 38.71
CA GLY A 110 -61.07 6.96 39.64
C GLY A 110 -59.89 7.88 39.88
N GLU A 111 -59.82 8.98 39.12
CA GLU A 111 -59.76 10.36 39.64
C GLU A 111 -59.30 11.32 38.55
N ARG A 112 -60.26 12.14 38.07
CA ARG A 112 -59.96 13.42 37.41
C ARG A 112 -59.62 14.41 38.52
N GLY A 113 -58.43 15.01 38.46
CA GLY A 113 -58.03 16.03 39.42
C GLY A 113 -56.74 16.77 39.03
N SER A 114 -56.91 17.84 38.26
CA SER A 114 -56.21 19.13 38.35
C SER A 114 -54.83 19.21 39.04
N ARG A 115 -53.78 19.47 38.26
CA ARG A 115 -52.63 20.36 38.58
C ARG A 115 -51.73 20.40 37.34
N GLY A 116 -51.54 21.51 36.66
CA GLY A 116 -51.10 22.80 37.21
C GLY A 116 -49.64 22.97 36.82
N GLU A 117 -49.43 23.67 35.70
CA GLU A 117 -48.24 24.41 35.28
C GLU A 117 -46.97 24.29 36.16
N LYS A 118 -45.86 23.84 35.55
CA LYS A 118 -44.53 24.46 35.70
C LYS A 118 -43.48 23.73 34.87
N ARG A 119 -42.98 24.42 33.84
CA ARG A 119 -41.57 24.56 33.40
C ARG A 119 -41.46 24.76 31.89
N LYS A 120 -41.78 25.99 31.48
CA LYS A 120 -40.97 26.71 30.50
C LYS A 120 -39.74 27.23 31.25
N GLU A 121 -38.59 26.59 31.11
CA GLU A 121 -37.26 27.18 31.30
C GLU A 121 -36.21 26.11 31.01
N GLU A 122 -35.78 26.07 29.75
CA GLU A 122 -34.42 25.72 29.30
C GLU A 122 -34.38 25.88 27.76
N ARG A 123 -34.46 27.14 27.30
CA ARG A 123 -34.00 27.54 25.97
C ARG A 123 -32.70 28.30 26.20
N GLY A 124 -31.57 27.64 25.97
CA GLY A 124 -30.28 28.31 26.08
C GLY A 124 -29.07 27.40 26.17
N LYS A 125 -28.97 26.34 25.36
CA LYS A 125 -27.70 25.69 25.01
C LYS A 125 -27.74 25.21 23.54
N SER A 126 -26.59 25.33 22.90
CA SER A 126 -26.16 24.99 21.53
C SER A 126 -27.09 24.16 20.64
N LYS A 127 -27.24 24.64 19.41
CA LYS A 127 -27.97 24.02 18.29
C LYS A 127 -27.07 23.09 17.44
N GLU A 128 -26.08 22.47 18.07
CA GLU A 128 -25.21 21.46 17.51
C GLU A 128 -25.25 20.23 18.42
N GLU A 129 -25.42 19.06 17.79
CA GLU A 129 -25.20 17.72 18.37
C GLU A 129 -26.14 17.25 19.48
N ASN A 130 -27.43 17.10 19.14
CA ASN A 130 -28.24 16.00 19.69
C ASN A 130 -28.68 15.13 18.50
N SER A 131 -27.72 14.48 17.83
CA SER A 131 -28.07 13.31 17.03
C SER A 131 -28.49 12.21 17.99
N LEU A 132 -29.49 11.42 17.61
CA LEU A 132 -30.06 10.33 18.38
C LEU A 132 -29.06 9.19 18.71
N PHE A 133 -27.75 9.39 18.53
CA PHE A 133 -26.71 8.43 18.90
C PHE A 133 -26.74 8.10 20.40
N SER A 134 -27.11 9.05 21.26
CA SER A 134 -27.32 8.80 22.70
C SER A 134 -28.62 8.04 23.03
N LEU A 135 -29.55 7.93 22.07
CA LEU A 135 -30.85 7.28 22.19
C LEU A 135 -30.90 5.87 21.56
N LEU A 136 -29.80 5.42 20.95
CA LEU A 136 -29.58 4.02 20.53
C LEU A 136 -28.97 3.16 21.65
N SER A 137 -29.18 3.52 22.92
CA SER A 137 -29.16 2.54 24.00
C SER A 137 -30.24 1.50 23.72
N PRO A 138 -30.07 0.21 24.10
CA PRO A 138 -30.92 -0.87 23.62
C PRO A 138 -32.37 -0.62 24.06
N LEU A 139 -33.18 -0.11 23.15
CA LEU A 139 -34.62 -0.02 23.32
C LEU A 139 -35.14 -1.45 23.51
N PRO A 140 -36.11 -1.68 24.40
CA PRO A 140 -36.59 -3.02 24.70
C PRO A 140 -37.03 -3.70 23.40
N LEU A 141 -36.47 -4.87 23.10
CA LEU A 141 -36.87 -5.63 21.92
C LEU A 141 -38.39 -5.86 21.99
N ILE A 142 -39.11 -5.53 20.92
CA ILE A 142 -40.52 -5.88 20.78
C ILE A 142 -40.56 -7.04 19.77
N PRO A 143 -40.56 -8.30 20.22
CA PRO A 143 -40.66 -9.44 19.32
C PRO A 143 -41.96 -9.33 18.52
N SER A 144 -41.94 -9.64 17.23
CA SER A 144 -43.12 -9.72 16.36
C SER A 144 -43.85 -8.40 16.02
N ALA A 145 -43.10 -7.34 15.71
CA ALA A 145 -43.64 -6.07 15.16
C ALA A 145 -43.20 -5.83 13.69
N PRO A 146 -43.89 -6.39 12.67
CA PRO A 146 -43.48 -6.30 11.27
C PRO A 146 -43.34 -4.86 10.74
N LEU A 147 -44.17 -3.93 11.21
CA LEU A 147 -44.09 -2.52 10.86
C LEU A 147 -42.78 -1.89 11.36
N LEU A 148 -42.40 -2.17 12.61
CA LEU A 148 -41.19 -1.64 13.22
C LEU A 148 -39.93 -2.16 12.50
N ALA A 149 -39.91 -3.45 12.18
CA ALA A 149 -38.84 -4.04 11.36
C ALA A 149 -38.72 -3.34 9.99
N GLY A 150 -39.85 -3.03 9.35
CA GLY A 150 -39.85 -2.32 8.07
C GLY A 150 -39.42 -0.86 8.13
N ILE A 151 -39.72 -0.17 9.22
CA ILE A 151 -39.23 1.19 9.44
C ILE A 151 -37.71 1.19 9.60
N TYR A 152 -37.16 0.31 10.42
CA TYR A 152 -35.71 0.17 10.58
C TYR A 152 -35.02 -0.23 9.27
N ALA A 153 -35.59 -1.16 8.49
CA ALA A 153 -35.03 -1.55 7.19
C ALA A 153 -34.94 -0.37 6.22
N ASN A 154 -35.99 0.45 6.15
CA ASN A 154 -36.03 1.63 5.28
C ASN A 154 -35.13 2.75 5.78
N LEU A 155 -35.11 3.00 7.10
CA LEU A 155 -34.20 3.97 7.71
C LEU A 155 -32.74 3.59 7.41
N GLY A 156 -32.38 2.31 7.48
CA GLY A 156 -31.04 1.85 7.10
C GLY A 156 -30.70 2.11 5.63
N ASN A 157 -31.65 1.98 4.71
CA ASN A 157 -31.43 2.38 3.30
C ASN A 157 -31.20 3.89 3.17
N VAL A 158 -31.95 4.72 3.91
CA VAL A 158 -31.74 6.18 3.93
C VAL A 158 -30.35 6.53 4.48
N ARG A 159 -29.96 5.92 5.60
CA ARG A 159 -28.64 6.13 6.23
C ARG A 159 -27.51 5.71 5.30
N GLN A 160 -27.68 4.60 4.57
CA GLN A 160 -26.73 4.19 3.54
C GLN A 160 -26.61 5.22 2.42
N GLN A 161 -27.72 5.79 1.95
CA GLN A 161 -27.70 6.82 0.91
C GLN A 161 -27.14 8.17 1.41
N GLN A 162 -27.30 8.46 2.70
CA GLN A 162 -26.59 9.54 3.40
C GLN A 162 -25.12 9.19 3.70
N GLY A 163 -24.68 7.96 3.37
CA GLY A 163 -23.42 7.29 3.72
C GLY A 163 -23.00 7.32 5.19
N LEU A 164 -23.99 7.38 6.07
CA LEU A 164 -23.87 7.05 7.50
C LEU A 164 -23.89 5.52 7.64
N LEU A 165 -22.80 4.87 7.23
CA LEU A 165 -22.74 3.42 7.03
C LEU A 165 -22.93 2.63 8.33
N GLU A 166 -22.37 3.06 9.46
CA GLU A 166 -22.55 2.40 10.76
C GLU A 166 -23.99 2.48 11.25
N GLU A 167 -24.66 3.62 11.05
CA GLU A 167 -26.07 3.77 11.37
C GLU A 167 -26.95 2.88 10.48
N ALA A 168 -26.58 2.71 9.21
CA ALA A 168 -27.26 1.80 8.30
C ALA A 168 -27.17 0.34 8.77
N VAL A 169 -25.97 -0.09 9.20
CA VAL A 169 -25.75 -1.42 9.79
C VAL A 169 -26.63 -1.62 11.03
N ALA A 170 -26.61 -0.66 11.97
CA ALA A 170 -27.40 -0.74 13.19
C ALA A 170 -28.91 -0.86 12.90
N CYS A 171 -29.41 -0.07 11.96
CA CYS A 171 -30.81 -0.12 11.53
C CYS A 171 -31.18 -1.49 10.93
N TRP A 172 -30.35 -2.04 10.05
CA TRP A 172 -30.63 -3.34 9.45
C TRP A 172 -30.52 -4.51 10.45
N GLN A 173 -29.58 -4.46 11.39
CA GLN A 173 -29.48 -5.43 12.49
C GLN A 173 -30.72 -5.39 13.38
N GLN A 174 -31.23 -4.20 13.72
CA GLN A 174 -32.48 -4.05 14.49
C GLN A 174 -33.69 -4.61 13.73
N ALA A 175 -33.80 -4.35 12.43
CA ALA A 175 -34.86 -4.91 11.60
C ALA A 175 -34.87 -6.46 11.64
N LEU A 176 -33.69 -7.08 11.51
CA LEU A 176 -33.53 -8.54 11.56
C LEU A 176 -33.75 -9.13 12.96
N ALA A 177 -33.43 -8.39 14.02
CA ALA A 177 -33.69 -8.80 15.40
C ALA A 177 -35.20 -8.83 15.72
N ILE A 178 -35.98 -7.92 15.14
CA ILE A 178 -37.44 -7.83 15.33
C ILE A 178 -38.19 -8.88 14.49
N ASP A 179 -37.78 -9.05 13.23
CA ASP A 179 -38.34 -10.08 12.35
C ASP A 179 -37.22 -10.77 11.55
N ALA A 180 -36.83 -11.95 12.01
CA ALA A 180 -35.84 -12.78 11.32
C ALA A 180 -36.27 -13.21 9.90
N ARG A 181 -37.55 -13.03 9.53
CA ARG A 181 -38.11 -13.35 8.20
C ARG A 181 -38.19 -12.15 7.26
N PHE A 182 -37.70 -10.97 7.68
CA PHE A 182 -37.72 -9.74 6.88
C PHE A 182 -37.03 -9.89 5.51
N GLY A 183 -36.20 -10.93 5.36
CA GLY A 183 -35.93 -11.59 4.08
C GLY A 183 -34.45 -11.66 3.72
N SER A 184 -34.10 -12.62 2.86
CA SER A 184 -32.74 -12.84 2.37
C SER A 184 -32.10 -11.61 1.69
N GLY A 185 -32.92 -10.70 1.16
CA GLY A 185 -32.43 -9.46 0.54
C GLY A 185 -31.80 -8.48 1.53
N LEU A 186 -32.24 -8.47 2.79
CA LEU A 186 -31.68 -7.58 3.81
C LEU A 186 -30.38 -8.14 4.40
N ASP A 187 -30.34 -9.45 4.71
CA ASP A 187 -29.11 -10.14 5.10
C ASP A 187 -28.01 -9.99 4.03
N TRP A 188 -28.37 -10.02 2.73
CA TRP A 188 -27.43 -9.81 1.63
C TRP A 188 -26.83 -8.39 1.60
N LYS A 189 -27.69 -7.38 1.74
CA LYS A 189 -27.27 -5.97 1.81
C LYS A 189 -26.38 -5.72 3.02
N LEU A 190 -26.77 -6.26 4.17
CA LEU A 190 -26.01 -6.16 5.41
C LEU A 190 -24.64 -6.82 5.26
N GLY A 191 -24.58 -8.08 4.78
CA GLY A 191 -23.32 -8.80 4.55
C GLY A 191 -22.37 -8.03 3.64
N ASN A 192 -22.86 -7.49 2.51
CA ASN A 192 -22.02 -6.70 1.60
C ASN A 192 -21.53 -5.38 2.21
N LEU A 193 -22.37 -4.70 3.00
CA LEU A 193 -21.97 -3.48 3.69
C LEU A 193 -20.93 -3.79 4.76
N LEU A 194 -21.14 -4.83 5.57
CA LEU A 194 -20.18 -5.30 6.58
C LEU A 194 -18.85 -5.70 5.96
N LEU A 195 -18.88 -6.41 4.83
CA LEU A 195 -17.68 -6.75 4.05
C LEU A 195 -16.94 -5.47 3.61
N SER A 196 -17.65 -4.48 3.09
CA SER A 196 -17.06 -3.20 2.67
C SER A 196 -16.51 -2.36 3.84
N LEU A 197 -17.04 -2.55 5.04
CA LEU A 197 -16.59 -1.90 6.28
C LEU A 197 -15.43 -2.65 6.96
N GLY A 198 -15.03 -3.81 6.44
CA GLY A 198 -13.98 -4.64 7.05
C GLY A 198 -14.44 -5.45 8.26
N ARG A 199 -15.76 -5.52 8.53
CA ARG A 199 -16.36 -6.33 9.61
C ARG A 199 -16.56 -7.77 9.14
N TYR A 200 -15.44 -8.45 8.84
CA TYR A 200 -15.45 -9.72 8.12
C TYR A 200 -16.18 -10.84 8.86
N GLY A 201 -15.98 -10.99 10.17
CA GLY A 201 -16.70 -11.99 10.98
C GLY A 201 -18.22 -11.87 10.87
N GLU A 202 -18.77 -10.66 11.02
CA GLU A 202 -20.21 -10.45 10.91
C GLU A 202 -20.73 -10.63 9.47
N ALA A 203 -19.91 -10.29 8.47
CA ALA A 203 -20.24 -10.57 7.07
C ALA A 203 -20.31 -12.08 6.79
N ILE A 204 -19.38 -12.86 7.35
CA ILE A 204 -19.36 -14.32 7.27
C ILE A 204 -20.67 -14.90 7.84
N ASP A 205 -21.07 -14.47 9.04
CA ASP A 205 -22.31 -14.91 9.67
C ASP A 205 -23.54 -14.66 8.78
N CYS A 206 -23.59 -13.47 8.15
CA CYS A 206 -24.66 -13.12 7.21
C CYS A 206 -24.70 -14.06 6.00
N TYR A 207 -23.54 -14.35 5.39
CA TYR A 207 -23.48 -15.21 4.20
C TYR A 207 -23.75 -16.69 4.52
N GLU A 208 -23.24 -17.22 5.63
CA GLU A 208 -23.51 -18.60 6.05
C GLU A 208 -24.98 -18.83 6.35
N LYS A 209 -25.61 -17.87 7.04
CA LYS A 209 -27.06 -17.86 7.26
C LYS A 209 -27.81 -17.89 5.92
N LEU A 210 -27.44 -17.04 4.97
CA LEU A 210 -28.06 -17.01 3.64
C LEU A 210 -27.92 -18.33 2.89
N ILE A 211 -26.73 -18.92 2.87
CA ILE A 211 -26.47 -20.20 2.19
C ILE A 211 -27.33 -21.32 2.80
N SER A 212 -27.43 -21.38 4.13
CA SER A 212 -28.26 -22.39 4.82
C SER A 212 -29.76 -22.28 4.49
N LEU A 213 -30.23 -21.07 4.14
CA LEU A 213 -31.61 -20.80 3.72
C LEU A 213 -31.83 -21.10 2.22
N ASP A 214 -30.77 -20.98 1.42
CA ASP A 214 -30.82 -21.01 -0.05
C ASP A 214 -30.66 -22.40 -0.67
N GLU A 215 -30.17 -23.40 0.08
CA GLU A 215 -30.17 -24.83 -0.33
C GLU A 215 -31.56 -25.35 -0.78
N LYS A 216 -32.63 -24.60 -0.49
CA LYS A 216 -34.01 -24.90 -0.88
C LYS A 216 -34.53 -24.14 -2.12
N ARG A 217 -33.84 -23.12 -2.63
CA ARG A 217 -34.40 -22.10 -3.54
C ARG A 217 -34.05 -22.22 -5.03
N LYS A 218 -33.18 -23.17 -5.42
CA LYS A 218 -32.88 -23.50 -6.83
C LYS A 218 -32.46 -22.30 -7.70
N GLN A 219 -31.66 -21.36 -7.17
CA GLN A 219 -31.05 -20.27 -7.94
C GLN A 219 -29.52 -20.35 -7.90
N PRO A 220 -28.89 -21.13 -8.81
CA PRO A 220 -27.45 -21.38 -8.77
C PRO A 220 -26.60 -20.10 -8.84
N ASP A 221 -27.00 -19.10 -9.63
CA ASP A 221 -26.21 -17.88 -9.80
C ASP A 221 -26.15 -16.98 -8.55
N GLU A 222 -27.22 -16.96 -7.74
CA GLU A 222 -27.21 -16.22 -6.47
C GLU A 222 -26.34 -16.94 -5.43
N LEU A 223 -26.44 -18.27 -5.40
CA LEU A 223 -25.62 -19.12 -4.55
C LEU A 223 -24.12 -19.01 -4.87
N ALA A 224 -23.75 -18.94 -6.15
CA ALA A 224 -22.36 -18.72 -6.58
C ALA A 224 -21.80 -17.38 -6.07
N LYS A 225 -22.61 -16.30 -6.10
CA LYS A 225 -22.21 -14.99 -5.57
C LYS A 225 -22.09 -14.99 -4.05
N LEU A 226 -22.98 -15.69 -3.35
CA LEU A 226 -22.88 -15.89 -1.90
C LEU A 226 -21.57 -16.59 -1.52
N TYR A 227 -21.24 -17.70 -2.17
CA TYR A 227 -19.97 -18.39 -1.95
C TYR A 227 -18.75 -17.53 -2.31
N SER A 228 -18.84 -16.72 -3.38
CA SER A 228 -17.79 -15.77 -3.75
C SER A 228 -17.55 -14.71 -2.66
N ASN A 229 -18.62 -14.09 -2.16
CA ASN A 229 -18.52 -13.06 -1.13
C ASN A 229 -18.11 -13.65 0.23
N LEU A 230 -18.61 -14.84 0.58
CA LEU A 230 -18.18 -15.60 1.76
C LEU A 230 -16.68 -15.91 1.70
N GLY A 231 -16.20 -16.40 0.54
CA GLY A 231 -14.78 -16.67 0.34
C GLY A 231 -13.94 -15.42 0.51
N THR A 232 -14.41 -14.29 -0.01
CA THR A 232 -13.75 -12.99 0.13
C THR A 232 -13.69 -12.54 1.59
N ALA A 233 -14.80 -12.61 2.32
CA ALA A 233 -14.87 -12.27 3.73
C ALA A 233 -13.92 -13.15 4.56
N ARG A 234 -13.95 -14.47 4.37
CA ARG A 234 -13.03 -15.42 5.02
C ARG A 234 -11.57 -15.15 4.70
N LEU A 235 -11.25 -14.78 3.45
CA LEU A 235 -9.89 -14.48 3.03
C LEU A 235 -9.32 -13.27 3.78
N TYR A 236 -10.12 -12.22 3.98
CA TYR A 236 -9.71 -11.03 4.71
C TYR A 236 -9.76 -11.19 6.23
N ASP A 237 -10.62 -12.08 6.74
CA ASP A 237 -10.63 -12.50 8.16
C ASP A 237 -9.41 -13.37 8.53
N GLY A 238 -8.70 -13.91 7.54
CA GLY A 238 -7.54 -14.80 7.72
C GLY A 238 -7.86 -16.29 7.68
N GLN A 239 -9.12 -16.66 7.44
CA GLN A 239 -9.58 -18.05 7.26
C GLN A 239 -9.33 -18.54 5.83
N VAL A 240 -8.05 -18.64 5.43
CA VAL A 240 -7.65 -18.82 4.03
C VAL A 240 -8.14 -20.15 3.43
N GLU A 241 -8.05 -21.27 4.16
CA GLU A 241 -8.55 -22.57 3.70
C GLU A 241 -10.08 -22.55 3.51
N GLY A 242 -10.80 -21.92 4.44
CA GLY A 242 -12.25 -21.73 4.36
C GLY A 242 -12.65 -20.83 3.18
N ALA A 243 -11.80 -19.86 2.82
CA ALA A 243 -11.98 -19.03 1.64
C ALA A 243 -11.84 -19.84 0.35
N ILE A 244 -10.78 -20.66 0.23
CA ILE A 244 -10.56 -21.53 -0.94
C ILE A 244 -11.74 -22.51 -1.11
N ALA A 245 -12.23 -23.10 -0.02
CA ALA A 245 -13.38 -23.99 -0.07
C ALA A 245 -14.63 -23.27 -0.62
N ALA A 246 -14.93 -22.07 -0.13
CA ALA A 246 -16.05 -21.28 -0.62
C ALA A 246 -15.88 -20.87 -2.10
N PHE A 247 -14.70 -20.41 -2.51
CA PHE A 247 -14.45 -20.09 -3.91
C PHE A 247 -14.58 -21.30 -4.84
N LYS A 248 -14.15 -22.49 -4.41
CA LYS A 248 -14.35 -23.73 -5.19
C LYS A 248 -15.83 -24.07 -5.36
N GLN A 249 -16.65 -23.90 -4.31
CA GLN A 249 -18.10 -24.07 -4.42
C GLN A 249 -18.73 -23.07 -5.41
N ALA A 250 -18.28 -21.82 -5.39
CA ALA A 250 -18.71 -20.84 -6.39
C ALA A 250 -18.29 -21.25 -7.82
N LEU A 251 -17.07 -21.79 -7.96
CA LEU A 251 -16.50 -22.21 -9.25
C LEU A 251 -17.19 -23.45 -9.84
N GLU A 252 -17.65 -24.38 -9.01
CA GLU A 252 -18.46 -25.53 -9.44
C GLU A 252 -19.77 -25.09 -10.13
N ILE A 253 -20.31 -23.96 -9.71
CA ILE A 253 -21.53 -23.38 -10.30
C ILE A 253 -21.20 -22.49 -11.50
N GLN A 254 -20.17 -21.65 -11.41
CA GLN A 254 -19.75 -20.71 -12.45
C GLN A 254 -18.25 -20.86 -12.78
N PRO A 255 -17.87 -21.80 -13.66
CA PRO A 255 -16.47 -22.14 -13.92
C PRO A 255 -15.70 -21.07 -14.72
N ASP A 256 -16.41 -20.22 -15.47
CA ASP A 256 -15.81 -19.23 -16.39
C ASP A 256 -15.80 -17.80 -15.82
N LEU A 257 -15.93 -17.64 -14.50
CA LEU A 257 -15.85 -16.33 -13.85
C LEU A 257 -14.40 -15.97 -13.51
N ALA A 258 -13.82 -15.04 -14.26
CA ALA A 258 -12.42 -14.62 -14.12
C ALA A 258 -12.06 -14.15 -12.70
N GLU A 259 -12.99 -13.45 -12.03
CA GLU A 259 -12.82 -12.95 -10.67
C GLU A 259 -12.68 -14.06 -9.63
N LEU A 260 -13.36 -15.22 -9.81
CA LEU A 260 -13.21 -16.37 -8.91
C LEU A 260 -11.83 -17.02 -9.03
N HIS A 261 -11.34 -17.17 -10.26
CA HIS A 261 -9.98 -17.64 -10.51
C HIS A 261 -8.94 -16.68 -9.90
N CYS A 262 -9.13 -15.36 -10.05
CA CYS A 262 -8.26 -14.36 -9.40
C CYS A 262 -8.26 -14.53 -7.88
N ASN A 263 -9.43 -14.65 -7.24
CA ASN A 263 -9.55 -14.83 -5.80
C ASN A 263 -8.93 -16.15 -5.30
N LEU A 264 -9.08 -17.25 -6.06
CA LEU A 264 -8.40 -18.51 -5.78
C LEU A 264 -6.89 -18.38 -5.89
N GLY A 265 -6.39 -17.66 -6.90
CA GLY A 265 -4.96 -17.34 -7.04
C GLY A 265 -4.43 -16.58 -5.83
N LEU A 266 -5.14 -15.53 -5.38
CA LEU A 266 -4.79 -14.75 -4.19
C LEU A 266 -4.77 -15.62 -2.92
N ALA A 267 -5.82 -16.41 -2.68
CA ALA A 267 -5.92 -17.24 -1.49
C ALA A 267 -4.88 -18.36 -1.47
N THR A 268 -4.68 -19.05 -2.60
CA THR A 268 -3.69 -20.13 -2.72
C THR A 268 -2.27 -19.59 -2.62
N GLY A 269 -2.00 -18.40 -3.19
CA GLY A 269 -0.71 -17.73 -3.08
C GLY A 269 -0.37 -17.32 -1.64
N ARG A 270 -1.36 -16.86 -0.85
CA ARG A 270 -1.18 -16.61 0.58
C ARG A 270 -0.78 -17.88 1.33
N LEU A 271 -1.45 -19.00 1.07
CA LEU A 271 -1.06 -20.29 1.67
C LEU A 271 0.34 -20.73 1.25
N ALA A 272 0.74 -20.47 0.01
CA ALA A 272 2.09 -20.76 -0.46
C ALA A 272 3.14 -19.97 0.35
N ALA A 273 2.87 -18.68 0.60
CA ALA A 273 3.78 -17.79 1.32
C ALA A 273 3.91 -18.12 2.82
N THR A 274 2.89 -18.72 3.44
CA THR A 274 2.89 -19.08 4.87
C THR A 274 3.21 -20.56 5.13
N SER A 275 3.40 -21.37 4.09
CA SER A 275 3.76 -22.78 4.23
C SER A 275 5.20 -22.95 4.75
N GLU A 276 5.37 -23.72 5.84
CA GLU A 276 6.69 -24.15 6.32
C GLU A 276 7.28 -25.29 5.47
N ASP A 277 6.42 -26.15 4.94
CA ASP A 277 6.82 -27.22 4.02
C ASP A 277 7.11 -26.64 2.62
N LEU A 278 8.37 -26.73 2.21
CA LEU A 278 8.87 -26.17 0.94
C LEU A 278 8.24 -26.80 -0.30
N LEU A 279 7.95 -28.11 -0.26
CA LEU A 279 7.33 -28.80 -1.39
C LEU A 279 5.88 -28.35 -1.53
N LEU A 280 5.15 -28.34 -0.41
CA LEU A 280 3.77 -27.86 -0.37
C LEU A 280 3.65 -26.38 -0.74
N ALA A 281 4.60 -25.54 -0.31
CA ALA A 281 4.69 -24.14 -0.71
C ALA A 281 4.82 -24.00 -2.23
N SER A 282 5.69 -24.82 -2.83
CA SER A 282 5.95 -24.80 -4.28
C SER A 282 4.74 -25.28 -5.08
N ASP A 283 4.07 -26.35 -4.64
CA ASP A 283 2.85 -26.86 -5.28
C ASP A 283 1.71 -25.83 -5.21
N ARG A 284 1.53 -25.20 -4.05
CA ARG A 284 0.53 -24.12 -3.86
C ARG A 284 0.87 -22.91 -4.72
N PHE A 285 2.14 -22.53 -4.84
CA PHE A 285 2.57 -21.45 -5.72
C PHE A 285 2.20 -21.74 -7.18
N GLN A 286 2.51 -22.94 -7.70
CA GLN A 286 2.15 -23.32 -9.07
C GLN A 286 0.64 -23.38 -9.31
N ALA A 287 -0.11 -23.87 -8.32
CA ALA A 287 -1.57 -23.83 -8.36
C ALA A 287 -2.10 -22.38 -8.41
N ALA A 288 -1.55 -21.47 -7.60
CA ALA A 288 -1.91 -20.06 -7.61
C ALA A 288 -1.64 -19.38 -8.96
N VAL A 289 -0.47 -19.64 -9.55
CA VAL A 289 -0.12 -19.16 -10.91
C VAL A 289 -1.13 -19.69 -11.94
N SER A 290 -1.50 -20.96 -11.87
CA SER A 290 -2.46 -21.57 -12.79
C SER A 290 -3.84 -20.90 -12.72
N TYR A 291 -4.32 -20.57 -11.52
CA TYR A 291 -5.55 -19.82 -11.35
C TYR A 291 -5.45 -18.40 -11.92
N PHE A 292 -4.34 -17.69 -11.70
CA PHE A 292 -4.15 -16.37 -12.31
C PHE A 292 -4.12 -16.43 -13.84
N VAL A 293 -3.40 -17.39 -14.42
CA VAL A 293 -3.37 -17.59 -15.88
C VAL A 293 -4.78 -17.85 -16.41
N ARG A 294 -5.56 -18.73 -15.76
CA ARG A 294 -6.96 -18.98 -16.16
C ARG A 294 -7.83 -17.72 -16.08
N SER A 295 -7.64 -16.90 -15.05
CA SER A 295 -8.32 -15.61 -14.92
C SER A 295 -7.96 -14.65 -16.08
N LEU A 296 -6.69 -14.61 -16.49
CA LEU A 296 -6.25 -13.81 -17.63
C LEU A 296 -6.80 -14.32 -18.97
N GLU A 297 -6.86 -15.64 -19.19
CA GLU A 297 -7.48 -16.24 -20.39
C GLU A 297 -8.94 -15.79 -20.55
N LEU A 298 -9.69 -15.74 -19.44
CA LEU A 298 -11.09 -15.32 -19.43
C LEU A 298 -11.25 -13.80 -19.56
N LYS A 299 -10.36 -13.02 -18.93
CA LYS A 299 -10.39 -11.55 -18.93
C LYS A 299 -8.97 -10.97 -18.96
N PRO A 300 -8.38 -10.78 -20.16
CA PRO A 300 -6.95 -10.45 -20.31
C PRO A 300 -6.46 -9.13 -19.73
N ARG A 301 -7.37 -8.21 -19.34
CA ARG A 301 -7.04 -6.89 -18.76
C ARG A 301 -7.60 -6.72 -17.35
N LEU A 302 -7.92 -7.81 -16.65
CA LEU A 302 -8.38 -7.76 -15.26
C LEU A 302 -7.22 -7.32 -14.35
N ILE A 303 -7.25 -6.07 -13.91
CA ILE A 303 -6.19 -5.41 -13.13
C ILE A 303 -5.81 -6.21 -11.88
N GLU A 304 -6.81 -6.72 -11.16
CA GLU A 304 -6.59 -7.47 -9.91
C GLU A 304 -5.81 -8.77 -10.15
N THR A 305 -6.00 -9.41 -11.30
CA THR A 305 -5.24 -10.59 -11.72
C THR A 305 -3.79 -10.24 -12.02
N HIS A 306 -3.55 -9.15 -12.76
CA HIS A 306 -2.20 -8.66 -13.04
C HIS A 306 -1.47 -8.26 -11.75
N ARG A 307 -2.16 -7.56 -10.83
CA ARG A 307 -1.65 -7.19 -9.51
C ARG A 307 -1.33 -8.41 -8.66
N GLY A 308 -2.25 -9.36 -8.55
CA GLY A 308 -2.08 -10.58 -7.77
C GLY A 308 -0.92 -11.45 -8.27
N LEU A 309 -0.83 -11.65 -9.58
CA LEU A 309 0.25 -12.45 -10.18
C LEU A 309 1.61 -11.74 -10.10
N PHE A 310 1.64 -10.42 -10.33
CA PHE A 310 2.84 -9.60 -10.15
C PHE A 310 3.37 -9.70 -8.72
N GLU A 311 2.50 -9.50 -7.73
CA GLU A 311 2.85 -9.59 -6.32
C GLU A 311 3.32 -10.99 -5.94
N LEU A 312 2.63 -12.03 -6.40
CA LEU A 312 3.01 -13.41 -6.15
C LEU A 312 4.43 -13.71 -6.67
N ILE A 313 4.74 -13.32 -7.92
CA ILE A 313 6.08 -13.48 -8.51
C ILE A 313 7.11 -12.63 -7.76
N ARG A 314 6.75 -11.41 -7.37
CA ARG A 314 7.63 -10.48 -6.70
C ARG A 314 7.99 -10.93 -5.28
N THR A 315 7.06 -11.47 -4.51
CA THR A 315 7.26 -11.73 -3.08
C THR A 315 7.55 -13.18 -2.74
N PHE A 316 7.10 -14.13 -3.56
CA PHE A 316 7.33 -15.54 -3.27
C PHE A 316 8.82 -15.87 -3.32
N GLN A 317 9.31 -16.46 -2.24
CA GLN A 317 10.72 -16.79 -2.08
C GLN A 317 10.83 -18.09 -1.28
N PRO A 318 11.07 -19.23 -1.94
CA PRO A 318 11.31 -20.49 -1.28
C PRO A 318 12.48 -20.39 -0.28
N GLY A 319 12.39 -21.09 0.84
CA GLY A 319 13.43 -21.05 1.90
C GLY A 319 14.81 -21.52 1.42
N ASN A 320 14.87 -22.35 0.38
CA ASN A 320 16.11 -22.82 -0.25
C ASN A 320 16.66 -21.86 -1.33
N TRP A 321 15.97 -20.75 -1.62
CA TRP A 321 16.32 -19.81 -2.69
C TRP A 321 16.36 -20.40 -4.12
N ASP A 322 15.71 -21.54 -4.35
CA ASP A 322 15.47 -22.04 -5.71
C ASP A 322 14.34 -21.22 -6.33
N LEU A 323 14.70 -20.29 -7.22
CA LEU A 323 13.77 -19.37 -7.86
C LEU A 323 13.36 -19.84 -9.27
N SER A 324 13.64 -21.10 -9.64
CA SER A 324 13.29 -21.66 -10.95
C SER A 324 11.80 -21.57 -11.26
N SER A 325 10.96 -21.95 -10.29
CA SER A 325 9.49 -21.88 -10.38
C SER A 325 8.98 -20.44 -10.55
N VAL A 326 9.60 -19.48 -9.88
CA VAL A 326 9.28 -18.05 -9.97
C VAL A 326 9.63 -17.51 -11.36
N ARG A 327 10.81 -17.87 -11.90
CA ARG A 327 11.21 -17.52 -13.27
C ARG A 327 10.25 -18.11 -14.30
N GLN A 328 9.89 -19.39 -14.16
CA GLN A 328 8.93 -20.04 -15.06
C GLN A 328 7.55 -19.36 -15.04
N ALA A 329 7.05 -18.99 -13.86
CA ALA A 329 5.79 -18.25 -13.75
C ALA A 329 5.87 -16.87 -14.42
N ALA A 330 7.00 -16.18 -14.27
CA ALA A 330 7.22 -14.90 -14.94
C ALA A 330 7.31 -15.04 -16.47
N ASP A 331 7.98 -16.08 -16.98
CA ASP A 331 8.05 -16.38 -18.41
C ASP A 331 6.67 -16.69 -18.99
N GLN A 332 5.87 -17.52 -18.30
CA GLN A 332 4.49 -17.82 -18.70
C GLN A 332 3.64 -16.55 -18.74
N TYR A 333 3.71 -15.73 -17.70
CA TYR A 333 2.97 -14.47 -17.63
C TYR A 333 3.37 -13.49 -18.74
N TYR A 334 4.67 -13.34 -18.96
CA TYR A 334 5.20 -12.47 -20.00
C TYR A 334 4.83 -12.96 -21.41
N ALA A 335 4.95 -14.27 -21.66
CA ALA A 335 4.57 -14.88 -22.93
C ALA A 335 3.07 -14.67 -23.23
N PHE A 336 2.19 -14.83 -22.23
CA PHE A 336 0.77 -14.55 -22.36
C PHE A 336 0.52 -13.10 -22.78
N CYS A 337 1.06 -12.12 -22.04
CA CYS A 337 0.87 -10.70 -22.36
C CYS A 337 1.47 -10.33 -23.73
N ARG A 338 2.55 -10.99 -24.16
CA ARG A 338 3.15 -10.78 -25.48
C ARG A 338 2.20 -11.13 -26.64
N GLN A 339 1.35 -12.14 -26.46
CA GLN A 339 0.40 -12.60 -27.49
C GLN A 339 -0.79 -11.66 -27.69
N LEU A 340 -1.09 -10.78 -26.73
CA LEU A 340 -2.25 -9.87 -26.79
C LEU A 340 -2.11 -8.71 -27.80
N GLY A 341 -0.91 -8.47 -28.34
CA GLY A 341 -0.65 -7.43 -29.36
C GLY A 341 0.55 -6.54 -29.01
N GLN A 342 1.14 -5.83 -29.97
CA GLN A 342 2.44 -5.15 -29.79
C GLN A 342 2.44 -4.11 -28.67
N ASN A 343 1.41 -3.24 -28.62
CA ASN A 343 1.29 -2.12 -27.69
C ASN A 343 0.42 -2.45 -26.45
N GLU A 344 0.41 -3.72 -26.03
CA GLU A 344 -0.39 -4.14 -24.88
C GLU A 344 0.25 -3.64 -23.57
N PRO A 345 -0.41 -2.77 -22.78
CA PRO A 345 0.16 -2.21 -21.56
C PRO A 345 0.45 -3.27 -20.49
N ALA A 346 -0.30 -4.38 -20.45
CA ALA A 346 -0.04 -5.49 -19.54
C ALA A 346 1.36 -6.09 -19.69
N LYS A 347 2.01 -5.94 -20.86
CA LYS A 347 3.41 -6.37 -21.06
C LYS A 347 4.39 -5.62 -20.18
N VAL A 348 4.16 -4.34 -19.92
CA VAL A 348 5.02 -3.53 -19.04
C VAL A 348 5.03 -4.12 -17.64
N VAL A 349 3.86 -4.49 -17.13
CA VAL A 349 3.71 -5.12 -15.81
C VAL A 349 4.34 -6.51 -15.78
N ALA A 350 4.08 -7.36 -16.78
CA ALA A 350 4.64 -8.70 -16.85
C ALA A 350 6.17 -8.72 -17.01
N ALA A 351 6.72 -7.85 -17.86
CA ALA A 351 8.17 -7.69 -18.03
C ALA A 351 8.83 -7.16 -16.76
N THR A 352 8.18 -6.23 -16.05
CA THR A 352 8.69 -5.73 -14.76
C THR A 352 8.74 -6.86 -13.72
N ALA A 353 7.70 -7.71 -13.63
CA ALA A 353 7.71 -8.89 -12.77
C ALA A 353 8.84 -9.86 -13.15
N GLY A 354 9.02 -10.13 -14.46
CA GLY A 354 10.12 -10.95 -14.96
C GLY A 354 11.50 -10.38 -14.64
N ALA A 355 11.69 -9.08 -14.83
CA ALA A 355 12.94 -8.41 -14.50
C ALA A 355 13.30 -8.59 -13.02
N ILE A 356 12.33 -8.47 -12.11
CA ILE A 356 12.53 -8.74 -10.68
C ILE A 356 12.91 -10.20 -10.44
N ALA A 357 12.16 -11.15 -11.01
CA ALA A 357 12.38 -12.59 -10.80
C ALA A 357 13.80 -13.00 -11.23
N TYR A 358 14.22 -12.57 -12.42
CA TYR A 358 15.55 -12.84 -12.95
C TYR A 358 16.66 -12.10 -12.20
N LEU A 359 16.43 -10.85 -11.81
CA LEU A 359 17.39 -10.07 -11.02
C LEU A 359 17.62 -10.68 -9.63
N LYS A 360 16.57 -11.14 -8.94
CA LYS A 360 16.67 -11.86 -7.66
C LYS A 360 17.43 -13.17 -7.79
N SER A 361 17.30 -13.83 -8.93
CA SER A 361 18.02 -15.06 -9.24
C SER A 361 19.50 -14.84 -9.55
N GLY A 362 19.93 -13.60 -9.85
CA GLY A 362 21.30 -13.29 -10.27
C GLY A 362 21.53 -13.32 -11.77
N ASN A 363 20.46 -13.30 -12.57
CA ASN A 363 20.52 -13.26 -14.03
C ASN A 363 20.15 -11.85 -14.53
N ALA A 364 21.10 -10.92 -14.37
CA ALA A 364 20.92 -9.53 -14.76
C ALA A 364 20.73 -9.34 -16.28
N ASP A 365 21.26 -10.22 -17.13
CA ASP A 365 21.16 -10.08 -18.59
C ASP A 365 19.73 -10.20 -19.09
N ILE A 366 18.99 -11.22 -18.62
CA ILE A 366 17.59 -11.40 -19.01
C ILE A 366 16.74 -10.25 -18.45
N ALA A 367 16.98 -9.87 -17.19
CA ALA A 367 16.28 -8.75 -16.59
C ALA A 367 16.53 -7.42 -17.33
N THR A 368 17.75 -7.19 -17.81
CA THR A 368 18.11 -6.00 -18.61
C THR A 368 17.41 -6.00 -19.96
N LYS A 369 17.34 -7.16 -20.64
CA LYS A 369 16.62 -7.30 -21.92
C LYS A 369 15.13 -7.02 -21.77
N LEU A 370 14.51 -7.51 -20.70
CA LEU A 370 13.10 -7.25 -20.40
C LEU A 370 12.84 -5.76 -20.17
N LEU A 371 13.72 -5.06 -19.44
CA LEU A 371 13.62 -3.61 -19.25
C LEU A 371 13.74 -2.86 -20.58
N GLN A 372 14.74 -3.20 -21.40
CA GLN A 372 14.96 -2.57 -22.71
C GLN A 372 13.77 -2.78 -23.67
N GLU A 373 13.09 -3.92 -23.62
CA GLU A 373 11.94 -4.21 -24.48
C GLU A 373 10.72 -3.33 -24.15
N ILE A 374 10.54 -2.95 -22.88
CA ILE A 374 9.40 -2.13 -22.43
C ILE A 374 9.70 -0.64 -22.39
N GLU A 375 10.97 -0.24 -22.40
CA GLU A 375 11.40 1.15 -22.28
C GLU A 375 10.74 2.12 -23.29
N PRO A 376 10.52 1.77 -24.58
CA PRO A 376 9.81 2.65 -25.51
C PRO A 376 8.37 3.00 -25.09
N GLN A 377 7.71 2.13 -24.33
CA GLN A 377 6.35 2.34 -23.80
C GLN A 377 6.35 3.22 -22.53
N LEU A 378 7.52 3.47 -21.93
CA LEU A 378 7.71 4.28 -20.73
C LEU A 378 8.11 5.72 -21.10
N SER A 379 7.34 6.31 -22.00
CA SER A 379 7.46 7.72 -22.40
C SER A 379 6.12 8.44 -22.24
N PRO A 380 6.10 9.77 -22.02
CA PRO A 380 4.85 10.53 -21.95
C PRO A 380 3.94 10.31 -23.17
N GLU A 381 4.53 10.14 -24.36
CA GLU A 381 3.81 9.99 -25.63
C GLU A 381 3.20 8.59 -25.82
N GLN A 382 3.79 7.56 -25.23
CA GLN A 382 3.33 6.17 -25.32
C GLN A 382 2.61 5.68 -24.04
N TRP A 383 2.48 6.54 -23.03
CA TRP A 383 1.88 6.19 -21.75
C TRP A 383 0.42 5.78 -21.90
N HIS A 384 0.10 4.56 -21.49
CA HIS A 384 -1.26 4.04 -21.55
C HIS A 384 -2.00 4.24 -20.21
N PRO A 385 -3.22 4.81 -20.17
CA PRO A 385 -3.95 5.09 -18.92
C PRO A 385 -4.18 3.87 -18.00
N TRP A 386 -4.28 2.67 -18.57
CA TRP A 386 -4.36 1.42 -17.80
C TRP A 386 -3.17 1.21 -16.85
N LEU A 387 -1.96 1.67 -17.22
CA LEU A 387 -0.78 1.59 -16.33
C LEU A 387 -0.94 2.46 -15.08
N SER A 388 -1.70 3.56 -15.19
CA SER A 388 -1.98 4.43 -14.04
C SER A 388 -2.84 3.75 -12.98
N GLU A 389 -3.63 2.70 -13.32
CA GLU A 389 -4.36 1.90 -12.31
C GLU A 389 -3.46 0.94 -11.52
N ILE A 390 -2.22 0.71 -11.95
CA ILE A 390 -1.21 -0.19 -11.32
C ILE A 390 0.12 0.54 -11.08
N ILE A 391 0.09 1.88 -11.05
CA ILE A 391 1.30 2.69 -10.96
C ILE A 391 2.10 2.43 -9.69
N ASP A 392 1.46 2.06 -8.59
CA ASP A 392 2.09 1.73 -7.32
C ASP A 392 3.04 0.51 -7.42
N LEU A 393 2.70 -0.49 -8.23
CA LEU A 393 3.56 -1.65 -8.47
C LEU A 393 4.76 -1.27 -9.34
N LEU A 394 4.54 -0.46 -10.39
CA LEU A 394 5.61 0.02 -11.24
C LEU A 394 6.57 0.92 -10.46
N TYR A 395 6.04 1.84 -9.65
CA TYR A 395 6.82 2.71 -8.79
C TYR A 395 7.67 1.91 -7.81
N SER A 396 7.07 0.96 -7.08
CA SER A 396 7.78 0.16 -6.07
C SER A 396 8.84 -0.79 -6.64
N SER A 397 8.70 -1.19 -7.90
CA SER A 397 9.50 -2.28 -8.45
C SER A 397 10.45 -1.86 -9.56
N LEU A 398 9.97 -1.07 -10.53
CA LEU A 398 10.77 -0.66 -11.67
C LEU A 398 11.89 0.28 -11.23
N LEU A 399 11.58 1.23 -10.33
CA LEU A 399 12.55 2.16 -9.78
C LEU A 399 13.61 1.42 -8.96
N PHE A 400 13.22 0.36 -8.24
CA PHE A 400 14.14 -0.48 -7.50
C PHE A 400 15.08 -1.32 -8.40
N CYS A 401 14.58 -1.80 -9.55
CA CYS A 401 15.33 -2.68 -10.44
C CYS A 401 16.31 -1.93 -11.36
N ARG A 402 15.92 -0.78 -11.93
CA ARG A 402 16.66 -0.12 -13.01
C ARG A 402 18.15 0.14 -12.68
N ASN A 403 18.45 0.61 -11.47
CA ASN A 403 19.81 0.98 -11.04
C ASN A 403 20.70 -0.25 -10.76
N ARG A 404 20.12 -1.45 -10.75
CA ARG A 404 20.84 -2.72 -10.64
C ARG A 404 21.22 -3.31 -11.99
N LEU A 405 20.49 -2.92 -13.04
CA LEU A 405 20.60 -3.51 -14.38
C LEU A 405 21.59 -2.75 -15.26
N ARG A 406 21.66 -1.43 -15.12
CA ARG A 406 22.58 -0.58 -15.90
C ARG A 406 22.96 0.69 -15.16
N ASP A 407 24.12 1.24 -15.53
CA ASP A 407 24.56 2.59 -15.18
C ASP A 407 24.38 3.51 -16.39
N ASP A 408 23.16 4.04 -16.51
CA ASP A 408 22.71 4.99 -17.53
C ASP A 408 21.89 6.07 -16.80
N LEU A 409 22.56 7.14 -16.36
CA LEU A 409 21.92 8.18 -15.53
C LEU A 409 20.77 8.85 -16.27
N ALA A 410 20.97 9.20 -17.54
CA ALA A 410 19.96 9.89 -18.35
C ALA A 410 18.74 9.00 -18.62
N GLY A 411 18.94 7.78 -19.11
CA GLY A 411 17.83 6.86 -19.41
C GLY A 411 17.08 6.41 -18.15
N ASN A 412 17.78 6.10 -17.06
CA ASN A 412 17.12 5.76 -15.80
C ASN A 412 16.37 6.97 -15.20
N SER A 413 16.90 8.18 -15.35
CA SER A 413 16.22 9.40 -14.88
C SER A 413 14.91 9.66 -15.62
N GLN A 414 14.89 9.51 -16.95
CA GLN A 414 13.67 9.69 -17.75
C GLN A 414 12.52 8.80 -17.26
N ILE A 415 12.80 7.51 -17.04
CA ILE A 415 11.82 6.55 -16.52
C ILE A 415 11.39 6.95 -15.10
N SER A 416 12.35 7.33 -14.24
CA SER A 416 12.08 7.64 -12.83
C SER A 416 11.23 8.89 -12.66
N GLN A 417 11.52 9.94 -13.43
CA GLN A 417 10.73 11.17 -13.43
C GLN A 417 9.31 10.91 -13.92
N LEU A 418 9.13 10.12 -14.99
CA LEU A 418 7.81 9.77 -15.51
C LEU A 418 6.99 8.96 -14.49
N ILE A 419 7.54 7.84 -14.01
CA ILE A 419 6.85 6.97 -13.05
C ILE A 419 6.60 7.70 -11.73
N GLY A 420 7.57 8.48 -11.25
CA GLY A 420 7.43 9.32 -10.07
C GLY A 420 6.32 10.36 -10.23
N ALA A 421 6.23 11.03 -11.39
CA ALA A 421 5.14 11.98 -11.68
C ALA A 421 3.77 11.31 -11.74
N GLN A 422 3.65 10.16 -12.39
CA GLN A 422 2.41 9.37 -12.45
C GLN A 422 2.00 8.89 -11.04
N PHE A 423 2.96 8.48 -10.22
CA PHE A 423 2.71 8.08 -8.84
C PHE A 423 2.25 9.27 -7.97
N SER A 424 2.90 10.43 -8.04
CA SER A 424 2.44 11.65 -7.35
C SER A 424 1.03 12.07 -7.77
N GLN A 425 0.69 11.93 -9.05
CA GLN A 425 -0.66 12.21 -9.55
C GLN A 425 -1.68 11.24 -8.96
N TYR A 426 -1.36 9.94 -8.94
CA TYR A 426 -2.16 8.92 -8.28
C TYR A 426 -2.38 9.24 -6.80
N LEU A 427 -1.33 9.58 -6.05
CA LEU A 427 -1.44 9.95 -4.64
C LEU A 427 -2.31 11.19 -4.42
N SER A 428 -2.23 12.17 -5.31
CA SER A 428 -3.07 13.37 -5.23
C SER A 428 -4.56 13.06 -5.47
N GLN A 429 -4.86 12.13 -6.37
CA GLN A 429 -6.24 11.70 -6.63
C GLN A 429 -6.82 10.87 -5.48
N VAL A 430 -6.00 9.99 -4.89
CA VAL A 430 -6.39 9.21 -3.70
C VAL A 430 -6.54 10.14 -2.49
N GLY A 431 -5.62 11.09 -2.29
CA GLY A 431 -5.65 12.05 -1.19
C GLY A 431 -6.83 13.05 -1.26
N ALA A 432 -7.13 13.60 -2.45
CA ALA A 432 -8.23 14.57 -2.63
C ALA A 432 -9.59 13.97 -2.26
N LYS A 433 -9.85 12.72 -2.67
CA LYS A 433 -11.08 11.99 -2.30
C LYS A 433 -11.20 11.72 -0.80
N HIS A 434 -10.09 11.69 -0.07
CA HIS A 434 -10.10 11.50 1.39
C HIS A 434 -10.21 12.82 2.17
N SER A 435 -9.75 13.95 1.61
CA SER A 435 -9.92 15.28 2.24
C SER A 435 -11.37 15.81 2.19
N GLU A 436 -12.16 15.41 1.20
CA GLU A 436 -13.60 15.71 1.14
C GLU A 436 -14.42 14.86 2.15
N ASN A 437 -13.84 13.79 2.70
CA ASN A 437 -14.51 12.86 3.61
C ASN A 437 -14.48 13.27 5.11
N GLN A 438 -14.08 14.50 5.45
CA GLN A 438 -14.28 15.01 6.84
C GLN A 438 -15.70 15.54 7.10
N LEU A 439 -16.53 15.72 6.06
CA LEU A 439 -17.97 15.97 6.19
C LEU A 439 -18.66 15.40 4.94
N SER A 440 -19.40 14.28 5.08
CA SER A 440 -20.18 13.56 4.04
C SER A 440 -19.40 12.49 3.23
N PRO A 441 -20.07 11.44 2.69
CA PRO A 441 -19.49 10.09 2.60
C PRO A 441 -19.16 9.57 1.19
N VAL A 442 -17.95 9.01 1.10
CA VAL A 442 -17.50 7.79 0.43
C VAL A 442 -18.29 7.36 -0.82
N SER A 443 -17.78 7.79 -1.97
CA SER A 443 -17.60 6.88 -3.09
C SER A 443 -16.12 6.67 -3.30
N ASP A 444 -15.54 5.59 -2.78
CA ASP A 444 -14.19 5.21 -3.19
C ASP A 444 -13.99 3.72 -3.44
N ARG A 445 -13.26 3.51 -4.54
CA ARG A 445 -13.21 2.31 -5.37
C ARG A 445 -11.93 1.48 -5.14
N SER A 446 -11.34 1.50 -3.96
CA SER A 446 -10.14 0.70 -3.65
C SER A 446 -10.39 -0.59 -2.86
N SER A 447 -11.64 -0.87 -2.46
CA SER A 447 -12.01 -2.12 -1.78
C SER A 447 -13.28 -2.78 -2.35
N ALA A 448 -13.81 -2.26 -3.46
CA ALA A 448 -15.04 -2.74 -4.08
C ALA A 448 -14.99 -2.65 -5.62
N ARG A 449 -14.17 -3.49 -6.26
CA ARG A 449 -14.48 -4.04 -7.59
C ARG A 449 -14.82 -5.52 -7.44
N MET A 450 -15.95 -5.80 -6.78
CA MET A 450 -16.65 -7.08 -6.93
C MET A 450 -18.06 -6.83 -7.46
N LEU A 451 -18.33 -7.45 -8.63
CA LEU A 451 -19.63 -7.82 -9.17
C LEU A 451 -20.75 -6.75 -9.17
N ARG A 452 -20.75 -5.88 -10.18
CA ARG A 452 -22.04 -5.44 -10.76
C ARG A 452 -22.44 -6.47 -11.84
N PRO A 453 -23.63 -7.08 -11.78
CA PRO A 453 -24.18 -7.76 -12.95
C PRO A 453 -24.53 -6.71 -14.01
N SER A 454 -23.94 -6.81 -15.19
CA SER A 454 -24.38 -6.05 -16.36
C SER A 454 -25.75 -6.55 -16.82
N PRO A 455 -26.69 -5.66 -17.21
CA PRO A 455 -27.92 -6.07 -17.87
C PRO A 455 -27.57 -6.67 -19.24
N SER A 456 -28.26 -7.74 -19.61
CA SER A 456 -28.19 -8.39 -20.92
C SER A 456 -28.52 -7.41 -22.04
N GLU A 457 -27.60 -7.20 -22.99
CA GLU A 457 -27.87 -6.63 -24.31
C GLU A 457 -28.52 -7.67 -25.22
N ASN A 458 -29.68 -7.33 -25.78
CA ASN A 458 -30.02 -7.58 -27.18
C ASN A 458 -31.32 -6.86 -27.54
N GLN A 459 -31.22 -5.81 -28.36
CA GLN A 459 -31.86 -5.75 -29.69
C GLN A 459 -31.35 -4.54 -30.50
N LEU A 460 -30.75 -4.87 -31.65
CA LEU A 460 -30.32 -4.03 -32.78
C LEU A 460 -31.54 -3.35 -33.46
N SER A 461 -31.54 -2.03 -33.72
CA SER A 461 -31.08 -1.26 -34.93
C SER A 461 -32.29 -0.60 -35.65
N PRO A 462 -32.16 0.32 -36.65
CA PRO A 462 -30.99 0.96 -37.27
C PRO A 462 -31.04 2.51 -37.43
N VAL A 463 -29.84 3.08 -37.64
CA VAL A 463 -29.41 4.21 -38.51
C VAL A 463 -30.47 5.21 -39.04
N SER A 464 -30.25 6.50 -38.78
CA SER A 464 -30.31 7.54 -39.84
C SER A 464 -29.47 8.78 -39.50
N ASP A 465 -28.77 9.25 -40.53
CA ASP A 465 -27.97 10.47 -40.64
C ASP A 465 -28.66 11.74 -40.12
N ARG A 466 -27.86 12.68 -39.58
CA ARG A 466 -27.68 13.99 -40.20
C ARG A 466 -26.56 14.81 -39.55
N SER A 467 -25.71 15.29 -40.45
CA SER A 467 -24.75 16.38 -40.31
C SER A 467 -25.36 17.68 -39.78
N SER A 468 -24.59 18.43 -38.99
CA SER A 468 -24.24 19.82 -39.34
C SER A 468 -23.30 20.45 -38.31
N ALA A 469 -22.23 21.03 -38.85
CA ALA A 469 -21.28 21.87 -38.17
C ALA A 469 -21.92 23.19 -37.70
N ARG A 470 -21.42 23.73 -36.58
CA ARG A 470 -21.29 25.19 -36.42
C ARG A 470 -20.21 25.55 -35.41
N MET A 471 -19.11 26.08 -35.95
CA MET A 471 -18.23 27.01 -35.26
C MET A 471 -19.04 28.21 -34.77
N LEU A 472 -18.74 28.72 -33.56
CA LEU A 472 -18.79 30.15 -33.25
C LEU A 472 -17.80 30.45 -32.10
N ARG A 473 -17.00 31.50 -32.32
CA ARG A 473 -15.95 32.07 -31.47
C ARG A 473 -16.55 32.97 -30.34
N PRO A 474 -15.72 33.42 -29.36
CA PRO A 474 -16.16 33.83 -28.03
C PRO A 474 -16.38 35.34 -27.87
N SER A 475 -17.13 35.74 -26.84
CA SER A 475 -17.12 37.10 -26.26
C SER A 475 -17.82 37.08 -24.86
N PRO A 476 -17.62 38.07 -23.96
CA PRO A 476 -17.17 37.83 -22.59
C PRO A 476 -18.15 38.32 -21.50
N SER A 477 -17.68 38.23 -20.25
CA SER A 477 -18.07 38.94 -19.01
C SER A 477 -19.18 38.36 -18.12
N GLU A 478 -18.72 38.03 -16.91
CA GLU A 478 -19.25 38.41 -15.60
C GLU A 478 -20.58 37.82 -15.14
N ASN A 479 -20.48 36.79 -14.30
CA ASN A 479 -21.04 36.91 -12.95
C ASN A 479 -20.23 36.07 -11.96
N GLN A 480 -19.72 36.77 -10.95
CA GLN A 480 -18.93 36.26 -9.84
C GLN A 480 -19.80 35.38 -8.94
N LEU A 481 -19.42 34.12 -8.80
CA LEU A 481 -19.66 33.33 -7.60
C LEU A 481 -18.30 32.76 -7.18
N SER A 482 -17.82 33.28 -6.07
CA SER A 482 -16.56 32.94 -5.39
C SER A 482 -16.38 31.42 -5.22
N PRO A 483 -15.23 30.83 -5.61
CA PRO A 483 -14.91 29.46 -5.26
C PRO A 483 -14.65 29.33 -3.77
N VAL A 484 -15.17 28.25 -3.20
CA VAL A 484 -14.95 27.78 -1.84
C VAL A 484 -13.45 27.63 -1.58
N SER A 485 -13.02 28.13 -0.43
CA SER A 485 -11.63 28.24 0.00
C SER A 485 -10.88 26.90 -0.02
N ASP A 486 -9.85 26.87 -0.85
CA ASP A 486 -8.74 25.92 -0.84
C ASP A 486 -8.00 26.01 0.51
N ARG A 487 -8.19 25.04 1.42
CA ARG A 487 -7.46 24.96 2.70
C ARG A 487 -6.03 24.42 2.53
N SER A 488 -5.36 24.73 1.43
CA SER A 488 -3.96 24.40 1.17
C SER A 488 -3.01 25.61 1.14
N SER A 489 -3.49 26.81 1.49
CA SER A 489 -2.62 28.00 1.53
C SER A 489 -2.98 29.01 2.63
N ALA A 490 -2.39 28.79 3.81
CA ALA A 490 -1.91 29.83 4.74
C ALA A 490 -1.41 29.16 6.04
N ARG A 491 -0.33 28.37 6.00
CA ARG A 491 0.46 28.15 7.22
C ARG A 491 1.14 29.48 7.51
N MET A 492 0.71 30.18 8.55
CA MET A 492 1.41 31.36 9.07
C MET A 492 2.88 30.96 9.29
N LEU A 493 3.79 31.62 8.56
CA LEU A 493 5.23 31.56 8.79
C LEU A 493 5.46 31.85 10.28
N ARG A 494 6.01 30.87 11.02
CA ARG A 494 6.33 31.07 12.43
C ARG A 494 7.43 32.12 12.54
N PRO A 495 7.31 33.11 13.44
CA PRO A 495 8.43 34.00 13.73
C PRO A 495 9.61 33.17 14.25
N TYR A 496 10.83 33.56 13.86
CA TYR A 496 12.09 32.94 14.28
C TYR A 496 12.17 32.90 15.81
N ASN A 497 11.82 31.75 16.40
CA ASN A 497 12.03 31.48 17.82
C ASN A 497 13.41 30.83 17.98
N ASN A 498 14.11 31.16 19.05
CA ASN A 498 15.47 30.67 19.36
C ASN A 498 15.48 29.19 19.81
N GLU A 499 14.50 28.40 19.37
CA GLU A 499 14.26 27.02 19.75
C GLU A 499 15.10 26.05 18.90
N MET A 500 15.60 24.98 19.53
CA MET A 500 16.39 23.93 18.87
C MET A 500 15.55 23.18 17.83
N VAL A 501 16.16 22.84 16.69
CA VAL A 501 15.50 22.16 15.57
C VAL A 501 14.86 20.84 16.02
N LYS A 502 13.58 20.63 15.69
CA LYS A 502 12.87 19.35 15.86
C LYS A 502 13.06 18.47 14.62
N ILE A 503 13.70 17.31 14.80
CA ILE A 503 14.09 16.41 13.72
C ILE A 503 13.36 15.09 13.91
N GLY A 504 12.57 14.69 12.91
CA GLY A 504 11.96 13.37 12.85
C GLY A 504 12.62 12.45 11.84
N PHE A 505 12.67 11.17 12.14
CA PHE A 505 13.09 10.11 11.22
C PHE A 505 11.97 9.09 11.05
N ILE A 506 11.66 8.71 9.80
CA ILE A 506 10.80 7.56 9.50
C ILE A 506 11.67 6.39 9.03
N SER A 507 11.43 5.20 9.58
CA SER A 507 12.08 3.98 9.10
C SER A 507 11.31 2.71 9.46
N ALA A 508 11.39 1.70 8.59
CA ALA A 508 11.02 0.32 8.89
C ALA A 508 12.17 -0.42 9.61
N HIS A 509 13.34 0.21 9.73
CA HIS A 509 14.62 -0.43 9.99
C HIS A 509 15.37 0.17 11.19
N PHE A 510 14.67 0.68 12.20
CA PHE A 510 15.24 0.97 13.53
C PHE A 510 15.58 -0.32 14.30
N ARG A 511 16.43 -1.16 13.72
CA ARG A 511 16.78 -2.51 14.17
C ARG A 511 18.12 -2.95 13.56
N ARG A 512 18.56 -4.18 13.83
CA ARG A 512 19.68 -4.85 13.13
C ARG A 512 19.36 -4.99 11.63
N HIS A 513 19.78 -3.99 10.88
CA HIS A 513 19.62 -3.85 9.44
C HIS A 513 20.67 -2.87 8.93
N SER A 514 21.02 -2.90 7.64
CA SER A 514 22.03 -1.98 7.07
C SER A 514 21.72 -0.51 7.35
N VAL A 515 20.46 -0.10 7.18
CA VAL A 515 19.98 1.27 7.49
C VAL A 515 20.13 1.58 8.98
N GLY A 516 19.71 0.68 9.86
CA GLY A 516 19.85 0.85 11.31
C GLY A 516 21.31 1.00 11.72
N TRP A 517 22.20 0.13 11.24
CA TRP A 517 23.64 0.20 11.52
C TRP A 517 24.27 1.50 11.02
N CYS A 518 23.92 1.95 9.80
CA CYS A 518 24.55 3.11 9.18
C CYS A 518 23.99 4.45 9.67
N SER A 519 22.84 4.47 10.37
CA SER A 519 22.21 5.70 10.89
C SER A 519 22.31 5.85 12.41
N ALA A 520 22.42 4.75 13.16
CA ALA A 520 22.34 4.78 14.63
C ALA A 520 23.34 5.72 15.28
N ASP A 521 24.60 5.72 14.82
CA ASP A 521 25.64 6.56 15.41
C ASP A 521 25.42 8.04 15.12
N ILE A 522 25.04 8.38 13.88
CA ILE A 522 24.73 9.76 13.49
C ILE A 522 23.54 10.30 14.29
N ILE A 523 22.48 9.51 14.44
CA ILE A 523 21.29 9.91 15.21
C ILE A 523 21.62 10.04 16.70
N THR A 524 22.51 9.18 17.21
CA THR A 524 23.02 9.29 18.59
C THR A 524 23.81 10.60 18.80
N GLU A 525 24.65 10.97 17.84
CA GLU A 525 25.42 12.21 17.91
C GLU A 525 24.53 13.45 17.71
N LEU A 526 23.49 13.36 16.87
CA LEU A 526 22.48 14.42 16.75
C LEU A 526 21.70 14.62 18.05
N SER A 527 21.40 13.56 18.80
CA SER A 527 20.71 13.69 20.10
C SER A 527 21.56 14.37 21.18
N GLN A 528 22.88 14.43 21.01
CA GLN A 528 23.77 15.26 21.84
C GLN A 528 23.71 16.75 21.48
N ILE A 529 23.25 17.09 20.26
CA ILE A 529 23.15 18.47 19.78
C ILE A 529 21.76 19.05 20.06
N THR A 530 20.70 18.25 19.90
CA THR A 530 19.30 18.64 20.18
C THR A 530 18.56 17.52 20.89
N PRO A 531 17.78 17.79 21.96
CA PRO A 531 16.95 16.77 22.59
C PRO A 531 15.73 16.41 21.71
N ASN A 532 15.43 17.18 20.67
CA ASN A 532 14.20 17.08 19.89
C ASN A 532 14.31 16.06 18.74
N ILE A 533 14.66 14.81 19.07
CA ILE A 533 14.76 13.70 18.12
C ILE A 533 13.51 12.80 18.20
N TYR A 534 12.80 12.67 17.10
CA TYR A 534 11.56 11.89 17.00
C TYR A 534 11.75 10.74 16.01
N LEU A 535 11.37 9.53 16.38
CA LEU A 535 11.51 8.34 15.53
C LEU A 535 10.13 7.71 15.30
N TYR A 536 9.80 7.43 14.05
CA TYR A 536 8.51 6.86 13.64
C TYR A 536 8.73 5.53 12.93
N GLN A 537 8.50 4.44 13.65
CA GLN A 537 8.64 3.08 13.12
C GLN A 537 7.48 2.77 12.17
N THR A 538 7.79 2.54 10.90
CA THR A 538 6.78 2.38 9.84
C THR A 538 6.29 0.94 9.64
N GLU A 539 7.05 -0.06 10.11
CA GLU A 539 6.66 -1.47 10.09
C GLU A 539 6.80 -2.13 11.46
N LYS A 540 6.02 -3.18 11.74
CA LYS A 540 6.17 -3.92 12.99
C LYS A 540 7.42 -4.79 12.95
N THR A 541 8.35 -4.53 13.87
CA THR A 541 9.58 -5.31 14.02
C THR A 541 9.76 -5.78 15.45
N ASN A 542 10.45 -6.90 15.63
CA ASN A 542 10.89 -7.33 16.96
C ASN A 542 11.97 -6.38 17.47
N SER A 543 11.96 -6.05 18.77
CA SER A 543 13.01 -5.25 19.38
C SER A 543 14.32 -6.04 19.39
N ASP A 544 15.41 -5.37 19.07
CA ASP A 544 16.78 -5.86 19.26
C ASP A 544 17.66 -4.78 19.90
N ASP A 545 18.96 -5.07 20.03
CA ASP A 545 19.94 -4.18 20.66
C ASP A 545 20.02 -2.80 19.98
N ILE A 546 19.77 -2.74 18.67
CA ILE A 546 19.77 -1.48 17.91
C ILE A 546 18.46 -0.74 18.08
N THR A 547 17.32 -1.45 18.11
CA THR A 547 16.03 -0.83 18.46
C THR A 547 16.07 -0.19 19.84
N ASP A 548 16.69 -0.85 20.81
CA ASP A 548 16.78 -0.33 22.18
C ASP A 548 17.67 0.93 22.23
N LYS A 549 18.76 0.97 21.46
CA LYS A 549 19.58 2.20 21.28
C LYS A 549 18.74 3.35 20.72
N PHE A 550 17.94 3.12 19.67
CA PHE A 550 17.07 4.16 19.09
C PHE A 550 16.01 4.67 20.08
N LYS A 551 15.41 3.79 20.88
CA LYS A 551 14.45 4.17 21.92
C LYS A 551 15.09 5.03 23.01
N GLN A 552 16.33 4.73 23.40
CA GLN A 552 17.04 5.47 24.45
C GLN A 552 17.43 6.88 24.04
N ILE A 553 17.78 7.11 22.76
CA ILE A 553 18.30 8.40 22.29
C ILE A 553 17.22 9.37 21.78
N SER A 554 15.98 8.91 21.62
CA SER A 554 14.89 9.72 21.06
C SER A 554 14.02 10.33 22.16
N ALA A 555 13.56 11.57 21.94
CA ALA A 555 12.50 12.15 22.74
C ALA A 555 11.18 11.39 22.59
N LYS A 556 10.97 10.79 21.41
CA LYS A 556 9.80 9.97 21.12
C LYS A 556 10.16 8.86 20.15
N PHE A 557 9.77 7.64 20.51
CA PHE A 557 9.74 6.50 19.61
C PHE A 557 8.28 6.10 19.39
N TYR A 558 7.72 6.44 18.23
CA TYR A 558 6.34 6.16 17.88
C TYR A 558 6.22 4.91 17.02
N GLN A 559 5.30 4.02 17.41
CA GLN A 559 4.92 2.85 16.63
C GLN A 559 3.38 2.72 16.68
N PRO A 560 2.70 2.58 15.53
CA PRO A 560 1.25 2.43 15.49
C PRO A 560 0.74 1.19 16.25
N SER A 561 -0.41 1.33 16.93
CA SER A 561 -0.99 0.30 17.81
C SER A 561 -1.83 -0.76 17.08
N GLN A 562 -2.31 -0.49 15.86
CA GLN A 562 -3.18 -1.37 15.08
C GLN A 562 -2.60 -1.75 13.71
N LEU A 563 -2.75 -3.02 13.35
CA LEU A 563 -2.11 -3.71 12.22
C LEU A 563 -2.96 -3.74 10.94
N ASN A 564 -3.78 -2.73 10.66
CA ASN A 564 -4.36 -2.61 9.33
C ASN A 564 -3.49 -1.64 8.50
N THR A 565 -3.01 -2.10 7.35
CA THR A 565 -1.97 -1.44 6.56
C THR A 565 -2.40 -0.09 6.00
N GLU A 566 -3.70 0.15 5.82
CA GLU A 566 -4.23 1.40 5.26
C GLU A 566 -4.41 2.51 6.32
N THR A 567 -4.68 2.13 7.58
CA THR A 567 -4.81 3.07 8.71
C THR A 567 -3.45 3.39 9.33
N GLN A 568 -2.49 2.47 9.26
CA GLN A 568 -1.19 2.59 9.93
C GLN A 568 -0.41 3.87 9.53
N TRP A 569 -0.26 4.14 8.23
CA TRP A 569 0.54 5.28 7.75
C TRP A 569 -0.16 6.62 7.99
N ARG A 570 -1.50 6.66 7.98
CA ARG A 570 -2.27 7.86 8.33
C ARG A 570 -2.07 8.25 9.80
N GLN A 571 -1.97 7.26 10.68
CA GLN A 571 -1.63 7.51 12.09
C GLN A 571 -0.22 8.11 12.22
N ILE A 572 0.75 7.63 11.43
CA ILE A 572 2.11 8.20 11.40
C ILE A 572 2.09 9.65 10.92
N ILE A 573 1.42 9.95 9.80
CA ILE A 573 1.30 11.32 9.27
C ILE A 573 0.69 12.24 10.31
N LYS A 574 -0.47 11.86 10.86
CA LYS A 574 -1.15 12.63 11.91
C LYS A 574 -0.22 12.87 13.10
N GLN A 575 0.52 11.84 13.51
CA GLN A 575 1.42 11.96 14.65
C GLN A 575 2.58 12.93 14.37
N ILE A 576 3.13 12.91 13.16
CA ILE A 576 4.18 13.85 12.71
C ILE A 576 3.64 15.29 12.73
N GLU A 577 2.43 15.50 12.23
CA GLU A 577 1.79 16.82 12.22
C GLU A 577 1.54 17.35 13.65
N GLU A 578 1.12 16.48 14.58
CA GLU A 578 0.94 16.81 16.00
C GLU A 578 2.27 17.14 16.71
N ASP A 579 3.36 16.49 16.33
CA ASP A 579 4.69 16.75 16.92
C ASP A 579 5.33 18.05 16.40
N GLU A 580 4.78 18.61 15.32
CA GLU A 580 5.19 19.87 14.68
C GLU A 580 6.68 19.90 14.33
N LEU A 581 7.15 18.90 13.59
CA LEU A 581 8.56 18.80 13.18
C LEU A 581 9.00 19.95 12.28
N ASP A 582 10.27 20.36 12.39
CA ASP A 582 10.92 21.26 11.43
C ASP A 582 11.42 20.48 10.21
N ILE A 583 12.06 19.32 10.47
CA ILE A 583 12.67 18.46 9.46
C ILE A 583 12.15 17.03 9.64
N LEU A 584 11.71 16.41 8.55
CA LEU A 584 11.41 14.98 8.47
C LEU A 584 12.40 14.30 7.52
N ILE A 585 12.97 13.18 7.97
CA ILE A 585 13.98 12.41 7.23
C ILE A 585 13.49 10.97 7.03
N ASP A 586 13.40 10.54 5.79
CA ASP A 586 13.18 9.16 5.40
C ASP A 586 14.52 8.43 5.27
N LEU A 587 14.72 7.36 6.04
CA LEU A 587 15.96 6.57 6.05
C LEU A 587 15.99 5.42 5.04
N ASP A 588 14.85 5.05 4.46
CA ASP A 588 14.70 3.83 3.66
C ASP A 588 14.51 4.12 2.17
N SER A 589 14.03 5.31 1.80
CA SER A 589 13.78 5.71 0.42
C SER A 589 12.94 4.68 -0.35
N LEU A 590 13.25 4.44 -1.62
CA LEU A 590 12.55 3.50 -2.51
C LEU A 590 12.53 2.03 -2.03
N THR A 591 13.26 1.67 -0.97
CA THR A 591 13.13 0.33 -0.39
C THR A 591 11.80 0.13 0.35
N ILE A 592 11.21 1.22 0.84
CA ILE A 592 9.87 1.25 1.46
C ILE A 592 9.01 2.27 0.70
N PRO A 593 8.33 1.84 -0.39
CA PRO A 593 7.57 2.74 -1.27
C PRO A 593 6.54 3.61 -0.53
N ARG A 594 5.99 3.11 0.58
CA ARG A 594 5.02 3.85 1.41
C ARG A 594 5.60 5.13 2.02
N HIS A 595 6.92 5.23 2.22
CA HIS A 595 7.53 6.47 2.69
C HIS A 595 7.37 7.60 1.68
N ALA A 596 7.34 7.27 0.38
CA ALA A 596 7.08 8.24 -0.65
C ALA A 596 5.68 8.87 -0.53
N GLU A 597 4.70 8.11 -0.04
CA GLU A 597 3.35 8.61 0.27
C GLU A 597 3.37 9.61 1.43
N ILE A 598 4.11 9.28 2.50
CA ILE A 598 4.30 10.18 3.65
C ILE A 598 4.99 11.48 3.21
N LEU A 599 6.07 11.39 2.44
CA LEU A 599 6.81 12.55 1.96
C LEU A 599 6.01 13.39 0.94
N HIS A 600 5.11 12.77 0.17
CA HIS A 600 4.19 13.47 -0.74
C HIS A 600 3.18 14.34 0.03
N CYS A 601 2.75 13.91 1.21
CA CYS A 601 1.87 14.69 2.08
C CYS A 601 2.54 15.91 2.72
N GLN A 602 3.87 16.03 2.64
CA GLN A 602 4.66 17.12 3.24
C GLN A 602 4.28 17.44 4.71
N PRO A 603 4.29 16.44 5.62
CA PRO A 603 3.83 16.63 7.00
C PRO A 603 4.76 17.54 7.83
N ALA A 604 6.00 17.76 7.38
CA ALA A 604 6.94 18.74 7.91
C ALA A 604 7.34 19.76 6.82
N PRO A 605 7.79 20.99 7.18
CA PRO A 605 8.23 21.99 6.22
C PRO A 605 9.38 21.52 5.32
N VAL A 606 10.34 20.77 5.88
CA VAL A 606 11.46 20.20 5.14
C VAL A 606 11.36 18.67 5.19
N CYS A 607 11.18 18.05 4.02
CA CYS A 607 11.16 16.60 3.84
C CYS A 607 12.42 16.17 3.09
N ILE A 608 13.18 15.25 3.68
CA ILE A 608 14.45 14.76 3.14
C ILE A 608 14.37 13.24 3.01
N SER A 609 14.82 12.67 1.91
CA SER A 609 15.13 11.24 1.81
C SER A 609 16.64 11.04 1.86
N TRP A 610 17.09 10.06 2.63
CA TRP A 610 18.50 9.77 2.89
C TRP A 610 18.72 8.28 3.15
N LEU A 611 19.90 7.82 2.72
CA LEU A 611 20.57 6.57 3.08
C LEU A 611 20.11 5.30 2.35
N GLY A 612 18.85 4.87 2.48
CA GLY A 612 18.45 3.51 2.11
C GLY A 612 18.62 3.12 0.64
N PHE A 613 18.38 4.05 -0.29
CA PHE A 613 18.51 3.84 -1.74
C PHE A 613 18.70 5.16 -2.48
N ASP A 614 18.47 5.17 -3.81
CA ASP A 614 18.37 6.37 -4.65
C ASP A 614 17.13 7.22 -4.32
N ALA A 615 17.02 8.43 -4.86
CA ALA A 615 15.92 9.36 -4.58
C ALA A 615 14.53 8.80 -4.93
N PRO A 616 13.44 9.27 -4.28
CA PRO A 616 12.08 8.77 -4.52
C PRO A 616 11.38 9.32 -5.78
N PHE A 617 11.84 10.42 -6.38
CA PHE A 617 11.25 11.05 -7.57
C PHE A 617 9.80 11.55 -7.42
N ILE A 618 9.42 11.99 -6.22
CA ILE A 618 8.03 12.35 -5.89
C ILE A 618 7.74 13.86 -5.91
N SER A 619 8.71 14.72 -5.60
CA SER A 619 8.46 16.16 -5.46
C SER A 619 9.75 16.99 -5.56
N ASP A 620 9.67 18.15 -6.19
CA ASP A 620 10.73 19.16 -6.28
C ASP A 620 10.86 20.03 -5.03
N LYS A 621 9.89 19.93 -4.12
CA LYS A 621 9.95 20.54 -2.79
C LYS A 621 10.71 19.69 -1.77
N ASN A 622 10.94 18.40 -2.08
CA ASN A 622 11.64 17.48 -1.20
C ASN A 622 13.14 17.49 -1.53
N TYR A 623 13.95 17.07 -0.57
CA TYR A 623 15.40 17.00 -0.71
C TYR A 623 15.88 15.54 -0.74
N PHE A 624 16.98 15.29 -1.42
CA PHE A 624 17.72 14.02 -1.33
C PHE A 624 19.14 14.29 -0.80
N LEU A 625 19.48 13.68 0.34
CA LEU A 625 20.77 13.89 1.01
C LEU A 625 21.83 12.92 0.50
N SER A 626 22.97 13.48 0.10
CA SER A 626 24.12 12.75 -0.44
C SER A 626 25.41 13.52 -0.18
N ASP A 627 26.44 13.34 -1.01
CA ASP A 627 27.68 14.11 -1.01
C ASP A 627 28.12 14.49 -2.44
N ARG A 628 29.23 15.22 -2.54
CA ARG A 628 29.78 15.71 -3.83
C ARG A 628 30.46 14.63 -4.68
N HIS A 629 30.81 13.49 -4.09
CA HIS A 629 31.44 12.37 -4.78
C HIS A 629 30.41 11.44 -5.40
N CYS A 630 29.32 11.16 -4.68
CA CYS A 630 28.15 10.41 -5.10
C CYS A 630 27.30 11.19 -6.09
N HIS A 631 27.06 12.48 -5.83
CA HIS A 631 26.38 13.39 -6.76
C HIS A 631 27.30 14.56 -7.11
N PRO A 632 28.13 14.46 -8.17
CA PRO A 632 28.91 15.59 -8.65
C PRO A 632 27.98 16.73 -9.13
N SER A 633 28.54 17.93 -9.34
CA SER A 633 27.78 19.06 -9.90
C SER A 633 27.30 18.74 -11.32
N GLY A 634 26.11 19.21 -11.69
CA GLY A 634 25.53 19.05 -13.03
C GLY A 634 24.57 17.87 -13.16
N VAL A 635 24.39 17.06 -12.10
CA VAL A 635 23.45 15.94 -12.09
C VAL A 635 22.04 16.33 -11.63
N GLU A 636 21.86 17.56 -11.11
CA GLU A 636 20.58 18.07 -10.62
C GLU A 636 19.40 17.89 -11.58
N PRO A 637 19.53 18.11 -12.91
CA PRO A 637 18.41 17.92 -13.84
C PRO A 637 17.89 16.48 -13.95
N TYR A 638 18.66 15.50 -13.47
CA TYR A 638 18.27 14.09 -13.47
C TYR A 638 17.47 13.69 -12.24
N TYR A 639 17.27 14.60 -11.29
CA TYR A 639 16.55 14.35 -10.05
C TYR A 639 15.33 15.25 -9.96
N ARG A 640 14.27 14.74 -9.35
CA ARG A 640 13.11 15.57 -9.03
C ARG A 640 13.34 16.30 -7.72
N GLU A 641 13.84 15.60 -6.71
CA GLU A 641 14.25 16.17 -5.43
C GLU A 641 15.43 17.14 -5.59
N GLN A 642 15.49 18.13 -4.71
CA GLN A 642 16.66 19.00 -4.57
C GLN A 642 17.83 18.24 -3.93
N LEU A 643 19.00 18.26 -4.57
CA LEU A 643 20.17 17.54 -4.08
C LEU A 643 20.87 18.30 -2.95
N LEU A 644 20.80 17.74 -1.75
CA LEU A 644 21.47 18.24 -0.56
C LEU A 644 22.79 17.50 -0.34
N ARG A 645 23.92 18.21 -0.36
CA ARG A 645 25.25 17.60 -0.31
C ARG A 645 25.97 17.88 0.99
N MET A 646 26.29 16.83 1.72
CA MET A 646 27.20 16.88 2.85
C MET A 646 28.60 17.29 2.40
N PRO A 647 29.39 17.97 3.25
CA PRO A 647 30.70 18.48 2.88
C PRO A 647 31.71 17.41 2.48
N ASP A 648 31.73 16.27 3.19
CA ASP A 648 32.76 15.23 3.04
C ASP A 648 32.22 13.92 2.46
N SER A 649 31.26 13.28 3.14
CA SER A 649 30.71 11.97 2.77
C SER A 649 29.20 11.94 3.00
N PHE A 650 28.50 11.01 2.32
CA PHE A 650 27.05 10.82 2.42
C PHE A 650 26.64 10.03 3.68
N VAL A 651 27.61 9.44 4.38
CA VAL A 651 27.42 8.65 5.60
C VAL A 651 28.69 8.69 6.46
N ALA A 652 28.54 8.45 7.76
CA ALA A 652 29.65 8.24 8.69
C ALA A 652 29.25 7.20 9.75
N VAL A 653 30.16 6.32 10.15
CA VAL A 653 29.92 5.26 11.14
C VAL A 653 31.05 5.21 12.18
N SER A 654 30.74 4.85 13.43
CA SER A 654 31.78 4.71 14.48
C SER A 654 32.36 3.29 14.56
N GLY A 655 31.84 2.35 13.78
CA GLY A 655 32.45 1.06 13.56
C GLY A 655 31.48 -0.11 13.44
N PHE A 656 32.05 -1.29 13.23
CA PHE A 656 31.32 -2.55 13.15
C PHE A 656 31.93 -3.58 14.11
N ALA A 657 31.08 -4.29 14.85
CA ALA A 657 31.50 -5.42 15.67
C ALA A 657 31.73 -6.65 14.80
N SER A 658 32.75 -7.45 15.12
CA SER A 658 33.00 -8.76 14.49
C SER A 658 33.49 -9.74 15.54
N GLU A 659 33.21 -11.03 15.32
CA GLU A 659 33.78 -12.09 16.15
C GLU A 659 35.30 -12.15 15.98
N PRO A 660 36.06 -12.50 17.04
CA PRO A 660 37.49 -12.68 16.93
C PRO A 660 37.80 -13.87 16.02
N VAL A 661 38.75 -13.71 15.10
CA VAL A 661 39.16 -14.77 14.19
C VAL A 661 40.68 -14.95 14.18
N ASP A 662 41.14 -16.19 14.33
CA ASP A 662 42.49 -16.54 13.90
C ASP A 662 42.47 -16.75 12.37
N ARG A 663 43.00 -15.76 11.66
CA ARG A 663 43.04 -15.73 10.20
C ARG A 663 43.70 -16.99 9.61
N GLN A 664 44.76 -17.51 10.22
CA GLN A 664 45.49 -18.65 9.67
C GLN A 664 44.68 -19.94 9.84
N SER A 665 44.18 -20.20 11.04
CA SER A 665 43.32 -21.36 11.30
C SER A 665 42.07 -21.34 10.43
N LYS A 666 41.41 -20.18 10.28
CA LYS A 666 40.18 -20.08 9.49
C LYS A 666 40.42 -20.29 7.99
N ARG A 667 41.56 -19.82 7.47
CA ARG A 667 41.98 -20.14 6.08
C ARG A 667 42.21 -21.63 5.89
N GLN A 668 42.87 -22.29 6.84
CA GLN A 668 43.10 -23.74 6.78
C GLN A 668 41.78 -24.53 6.80
N GLU A 669 40.81 -24.17 7.65
CA GLU A 669 39.46 -24.77 7.66
C GLU A 669 38.75 -24.62 6.31
N MET A 670 38.96 -23.50 5.61
CA MET A 670 38.40 -23.25 4.29
C MET A 670 39.20 -23.91 3.16
N GLY A 671 40.30 -24.61 3.47
CA GLY A 671 41.22 -25.18 2.48
C GLY A 671 41.91 -24.11 1.63
N ILE A 672 42.34 -23.01 2.26
CA ILE A 672 43.04 -21.89 1.64
C ILE A 672 44.46 -21.88 2.16
N ASP A 673 45.44 -21.96 1.25
CA ASP A 673 46.85 -21.90 1.62
C ASP A 673 47.25 -20.49 2.09
N SER A 674 48.19 -20.42 3.04
CA SER A 674 48.66 -19.15 3.61
C SER A 674 49.26 -18.19 2.58
N SER A 675 49.83 -18.71 1.49
CA SER A 675 50.41 -17.93 0.39
C SER A 675 49.38 -17.42 -0.63
N GLN A 676 48.15 -17.95 -0.60
CA GLN A 676 47.11 -17.55 -1.53
C GLN A 676 46.53 -16.18 -1.19
N VAL A 677 46.37 -15.36 -2.22
CA VAL A 677 45.60 -14.12 -2.17
C VAL A 677 44.12 -14.44 -2.21
N VAL A 678 43.36 -13.95 -1.23
CA VAL A 678 41.92 -14.16 -1.14
C VAL A 678 41.17 -12.92 -1.60
N TYR A 679 40.52 -12.99 -2.76
CA TYR A 679 39.58 -11.97 -3.21
C TYR A 679 38.20 -12.24 -2.62
N LEU A 680 37.51 -11.19 -2.16
CA LEU A 680 36.15 -11.27 -1.63
C LEU A 680 35.19 -10.43 -2.47
N CYS A 681 34.14 -11.06 -2.98
CA CYS A 681 32.96 -10.39 -3.50
C CYS A 681 31.78 -10.62 -2.55
N ALA A 682 31.47 -9.61 -1.72
CA ALA A 682 30.35 -9.65 -0.77
C ALA A 682 29.15 -8.86 -1.35
N ALA A 683 28.28 -9.56 -2.06
CA ALA A 683 27.14 -8.94 -2.73
C ALA A 683 25.98 -9.94 -2.91
N PRO A 684 24.71 -9.52 -2.73
CA PRO A 684 23.57 -10.37 -3.10
C PRO A 684 23.48 -10.55 -4.62
N ALA A 685 22.78 -11.58 -5.06
CA ALA A 685 22.57 -11.90 -6.47
C ALA A 685 21.97 -10.73 -7.27
N THR A 686 21.18 -9.87 -6.63
CA THR A 686 20.63 -8.64 -7.21
C THR A 686 21.67 -7.56 -7.56
N LYS A 687 22.96 -7.82 -7.31
CA LYS A 687 24.11 -7.01 -7.72
C LYS A 687 25.12 -7.80 -8.57
N LEU A 688 24.80 -9.06 -8.91
CA LEU A 688 25.62 -9.89 -9.79
C LEU A 688 25.26 -9.60 -11.24
N ASN A 689 26.27 -9.50 -12.09
CA ASN A 689 26.13 -9.59 -13.54
C ASN A 689 27.33 -10.33 -14.16
N PRO A 690 27.21 -10.77 -15.42
CA PRO A 690 28.27 -11.53 -16.08
C PRO A 690 29.56 -10.75 -16.29
N GLU A 691 29.50 -9.43 -16.52
CA GLU A 691 30.71 -8.61 -16.71
C GLU A 691 31.55 -8.54 -15.44
N LEU A 692 30.92 -8.40 -14.28
CA LEU A 692 31.56 -8.45 -12.96
C LEU A 692 32.25 -9.80 -12.75
N ALA A 693 31.53 -10.90 -12.96
CA ALA A 693 32.09 -12.25 -12.80
C ALA A 693 33.29 -12.46 -13.74
N LEU A 694 33.16 -12.05 -15.01
CA LEU A 694 34.25 -12.13 -15.99
C LEU A 694 35.47 -11.31 -15.56
N ALA A 695 35.28 -10.06 -15.12
CA ALA A 695 36.35 -9.21 -14.61
C ALA A 695 37.08 -9.85 -13.41
N GLN A 696 36.33 -10.39 -12.46
CA GLN A 696 36.88 -11.07 -11.29
C GLN A 696 37.69 -12.33 -11.70
N ILE A 697 37.18 -13.12 -12.65
CA ILE A 697 37.92 -14.29 -13.15
C ILE A 697 39.18 -13.90 -13.93
N LYS A 698 39.16 -12.81 -14.71
CA LYS A 698 40.36 -12.25 -15.36
C LYS A 698 41.44 -11.88 -14.34
N ILE A 699 41.06 -11.32 -13.19
CA ILE A 699 41.98 -11.04 -12.08
C ILE A 699 42.57 -12.35 -11.53
N VAL A 700 41.71 -13.31 -11.21
CA VAL A 700 42.10 -14.63 -10.67
C VAL A 700 43.05 -15.35 -11.64
N LYS A 701 42.81 -15.30 -12.94
CA LYS A 701 43.70 -15.86 -13.97
C LYS A 701 45.12 -15.33 -13.88
N GLN A 702 45.27 -14.01 -13.76
CA GLN A 702 46.57 -13.33 -13.79
C GLN A 702 47.32 -13.38 -12.44
N VAL A 703 46.60 -13.64 -11.34
CA VAL A 703 47.19 -13.87 -10.03
C VAL A 703 47.09 -15.36 -9.71
N SER A 704 48.06 -16.16 -10.17
CA SER A 704 47.99 -17.63 -10.15
C SER A 704 47.80 -18.23 -8.75
N GLN A 705 48.41 -17.63 -7.72
CA GLN A 705 48.23 -18.01 -6.31
C GLN A 705 47.08 -17.21 -5.66
N SER A 706 45.88 -17.32 -6.22
CA SER A 706 44.70 -16.66 -5.65
C SER A 706 43.44 -17.51 -5.74
N ILE A 707 42.46 -17.14 -4.92
CA ILE A 707 41.09 -17.64 -5.00
C ILE A 707 40.10 -16.47 -4.92
N LEU A 708 38.89 -16.69 -5.42
CA LEU A 708 37.77 -15.80 -5.25
C LEU A 708 36.76 -16.42 -4.28
N ILE A 709 36.33 -15.67 -3.29
CA ILE A 709 35.20 -15.99 -2.43
C ILE A 709 34.01 -15.12 -2.85
N TYR A 710 32.93 -15.74 -3.30
CA TYR A 710 31.65 -15.08 -3.45
C TYR A 710 30.79 -15.35 -2.20
N LYS A 711 30.26 -14.29 -1.61
CA LYS A 711 29.37 -14.36 -0.45
C LYS A 711 28.14 -13.49 -0.69
N GLY A 712 26.99 -14.13 -0.81
CA GLY A 712 25.76 -13.44 -1.22
C GLY A 712 24.53 -14.32 -1.10
N ILE A 713 23.38 -13.66 -0.99
CA ILE A 713 22.07 -14.31 -1.00
C ILE A 713 21.54 -14.34 -2.44
N GLY A 714 20.95 -15.47 -2.85
CA GLY A 714 20.26 -15.64 -4.14
C GLY A 714 20.21 -17.10 -4.57
N ASP A 715 19.75 -17.33 -5.80
CA ASP A 715 19.73 -18.67 -6.40
C ASP A 715 21.16 -19.15 -6.70
N ILE A 716 21.64 -20.09 -5.87
CA ILE A 716 23.03 -20.54 -5.91
C ILE A 716 23.39 -21.23 -7.24
N GLN A 717 22.44 -21.92 -7.87
CA GLN A 717 22.70 -22.61 -9.14
C GLN A 717 22.92 -21.59 -10.26
N VAL A 718 22.11 -20.53 -10.28
CA VAL A 718 22.27 -19.43 -11.25
C VAL A 718 23.59 -18.69 -11.01
N ILE A 719 23.89 -18.31 -9.76
CA ILE A 719 25.16 -17.65 -9.41
C ILE A 719 26.36 -18.51 -9.86
N GLN A 720 26.34 -19.81 -9.53
CA GLN A 720 27.42 -20.73 -9.93
C GLN A 720 27.55 -20.82 -11.45
N SER A 721 26.44 -20.89 -12.18
CA SER A 721 26.46 -20.95 -13.66
C SER A 721 27.11 -19.72 -14.30
N VAL A 722 26.89 -18.52 -13.72
CA VAL A 722 27.53 -17.28 -14.19
C VAL A 722 29.05 -17.37 -14.02
N TYR A 723 29.53 -17.85 -12.86
CA TYR A 723 30.97 -18.03 -12.63
C TYR A 723 31.57 -19.19 -13.42
N GLN A 724 30.83 -20.28 -13.65
CA GLN A 724 31.25 -21.37 -14.52
C GLN A 724 31.47 -20.88 -15.95
N ALA A 725 30.55 -20.07 -16.48
CA ALA A 725 30.69 -19.45 -17.80
C ALA A 725 31.90 -18.53 -17.87
N ALA A 726 32.12 -17.69 -16.85
CA ALA A 726 33.30 -16.82 -16.77
C ALA A 726 34.63 -17.62 -16.67
N CYS A 727 34.67 -18.66 -15.85
CA CYS A 727 35.79 -19.61 -15.73
C CYS A 727 36.11 -20.30 -17.06
N ALA A 728 35.09 -20.78 -17.76
CA ALA A 728 35.24 -21.41 -19.06
C ALA A 728 35.78 -20.43 -20.11
N ALA A 729 35.24 -19.20 -20.16
CA ALA A 729 35.68 -18.16 -21.08
C ALA A 729 37.16 -17.79 -20.91
N GLU A 730 37.66 -17.80 -19.66
CA GLU A 730 39.03 -17.41 -19.33
C GLU A 730 40.00 -18.58 -19.17
N ASN A 731 39.53 -19.83 -19.28
CA ASN A 731 40.27 -21.07 -19.00
C ASN A 731 40.84 -21.11 -17.56
N VAL A 732 40.00 -20.82 -16.57
CA VAL A 732 40.33 -20.87 -15.14
C VAL A 732 39.57 -22.00 -14.46
N SER A 733 40.22 -22.80 -13.62
CA SER A 733 39.55 -23.85 -12.84
C SER A 733 38.46 -23.26 -11.94
N PHE A 734 37.25 -23.83 -12.00
CA PHE A 734 36.11 -23.43 -11.18
C PHE A 734 36.36 -23.64 -9.68
N GLU A 735 37.27 -24.55 -9.29
CA GLU A 735 37.66 -24.78 -7.90
C GLU A 735 38.33 -23.56 -7.25
N ARG A 736 38.80 -22.59 -8.05
CA ARG A 736 39.35 -21.32 -7.57
C ARG A 736 38.27 -20.33 -7.13
N VAL A 737 36.99 -20.68 -7.29
CA VAL A 737 35.84 -19.89 -6.82
C VAL A 737 35.13 -20.66 -5.71
N LYS A 738 35.06 -20.05 -4.52
CA LYS A 738 34.38 -20.61 -3.35
C LYS A 738 33.11 -19.80 -3.07
N PHE A 739 32.03 -20.49 -2.74
CA PHE A 739 30.74 -19.88 -2.40
C PHE A 739 30.45 -20.09 -0.93
N LEU A 740 30.19 -19.00 -0.19
CA LEU A 740 29.88 -19.08 1.24
C LEU A 740 28.39 -18.82 1.49
N PRO A 741 27.76 -19.59 2.40
CA PRO A 741 26.36 -19.36 2.77
C PRO A 741 26.20 -18.09 3.61
N ARG A 742 24.94 -17.74 3.90
CA ARG A 742 24.61 -16.68 4.85
C ARG A 742 24.97 -17.14 6.28
N ASN A 743 25.52 -16.22 7.07
CA ASN A 743 25.75 -16.45 8.51
C ASN A 743 24.51 -16.11 9.33
N ARG A 744 24.46 -16.58 10.58
CA ARG A 744 23.34 -16.33 11.47
C ARG A 744 23.33 -14.89 11.98
N THR A 745 24.51 -14.33 12.25
CA THR A 745 24.69 -12.97 12.79
C THR A 745 25.59 -12.13 11.87
N GLU A 746 25.47 -10.81 11.98
CA GLU A 746 26.33 -9.86 11.25
C GLU A 746 27.79 -9.91 11.73
N GLU A 747 28.05 -10.14 13.02
CA GLU A 747 29.39 -10.24 13.58
C GLU A 747 30.15 -11.45 13.03
N GLU A 748 29.46 -12.58 12.88
CA GLU A 748 29.98 -13.80 12.24
C GLU A 748 30.23 -13.56 10.74
N HIS A 749 29.30 -12.90 10.05
CA HIS A 749 29.49 -12.47 8.65
C HIS A 749 30.75 -11.63 8.48
N ARG A 750 31.00 -10.65 9.36
CA ARG A 750 32.13 -9.71 9.26
C ARG A 750 33.50 -10.35 9.47
N THR A 751 33.56 -11.58 10.00
CA THR A 751 34.85 -12.32 10.10
C THR A 751 35.50 -12.50 8.73
N ILE A 752 34.71 -12.53 7.65
CA ILE A 752 35.23 -12.70 6.29
C ILE A 752 36.14 -11.55 5.84
N TYR A 753 35.91 -10.33 6.32
CA TYR A 753 36.73 -9.17 5.97
C TYR A 753 38.13 -9.24 6.59
N GLN A 754 38.25 -9.90 7.74
CA GLN A 754 39.54 -10.17 8.41
C GLN A 754 40.29 -11.33 7.74
N ILE A 755 39.58 -12.23 7.06
CA ILE A 755 40.16 -13.39 6.38
C ILE A 755 40.65 -13.02 4.97
N ALA A 756 39.91 -12.17 4.26
CA ALA A 756 40.20 -11.78 2.88
C ALA A 756 41.46 -10.89 2.76
N ASP A 757 41.96 -10.74 1.53
CA ASP A 757 43.07 -9.82 1.22
C ASP A 757 42.64 -8.58 0.47
N ILE A 758 41.65 -8.71 -0.42
CA ILE A 758 41.15 -7.63 -1.28
C ILE A 758 39.64 -7.82 -1.45
N CYS A 759 38.86 -6.76 -1.31
CA CYS A 759 37.46 -6.74 -1.69
C CYS A 759 37.32 -6.29 -3.15
N LEU A 760 36.56 -7.07 -3.93
CA LEU A 760 36.15 -6.75 -5.29
C LEU A 760 34.69 -6.32 -5.24
N ASP A 761 34.47 -5.01 -5.26
CA ASP A 761 33.14 -4.40 -5.13
C ASP A 761 32.26 -4.69 -6.35
N SER A 762 30.94 -4.69 -6.15
CA SER A 762 29.96 -4.91 -7.20
C SER A 762 29.68 -3.62 -8.01
N TYR A 763 29.18 -3.78 -9.24
CA TYR A 763 28.82 -2.68 -10.14
C TYR A 763 27.70 -3.20 -11.06
N PRO A 764 26.67 -2.42 -11.50
CA PRO A 764 26.51 -0.96 -11.39
C PRO A 764 25.99 -0.48 -10.03
N TYR A 765 25.63 -1.39 -9.13
CA TYR A 765 25.29 -1.05 -7.76
C TYR A 765 26.43 -1.49 -6.84
N ASN A 766 27.21 -0.55 -6.31
CA ASN A 766 28.26 -0.80 -5.33
C ASN A 766 27.72 -1.34 -3.99
N GLY A 767 28.58 -1.94 -3.19
CA GLY A 767 28.34 -2.17 -1.78
C GLY A 767 28.20 -0.83 -1.04
N GLY A 768 27.06 -0.58 -0.40
CA GLY A 768 26.97 0.49 0.59
C GLY A 768 27.67 0.03 1.87
N THR A 769 26.93 -0.72 2.70
CA THR A 769 27.45 -1.27 3.96
C THR A 769 28.64 -2.21 3.77
N HIS A 770 28.66 -3.08 2.75
CA HIS A 770 29.79 -4.00 2.55
C HIS A 770 31.12 -3.29 2.27
N ASN A 771 31.11 -2.14 1.59
CA ASN A 771 32.33 -1.34 1.40
C ASN A 771 32.76 -0.67 2.71
N LEU A 772 31.80 -0.14 3.49
CA LEU A 772 32.10 0.39 4.82
C LEU A 772 32.71 -0.68 5.72
N GLU A 773 32.14 -1.89 5.75
CA GLU A 773 32.67 -3.02 6.52
C GLU A 773 34.07 -3.44 6.05
N ALA A 774 34.28 -3.59 4.73
CA ALA A 774 35.59 -3.92 4.18
C ALA A 774 36.65 -2.90 4.62
N LEU A 775 36.38 -1.60 4.43
CA LEU A 775 37.31 -0.53 4.76
C LEU A 775 37.53 -0.42 6.28
N TRP A 776 36.48 -0.65 7.08
CA TRP A 776 36.57 -0.64 8.54
C TRP A 776 37.52 -1.72 9.08
N PHE A 777 37.46 -2.92 8.51
CA PHE A 777 38.38 -4.03 8.81
C PHE A 777 39.66 -3.99 7.95
N HIS A 778 40.03 -2.79 7.48
CA HIS A 778 41.29 -2.48 6.78
C HIS A 778 41.51 -3.27 5.47
N LEU A 779 40.45 -3.76 4.84
CA LEU A 779 40.53 -4.52 3.60
C LEU A 779 40.58 -3.56 2.40
N PRO A 780 41.65 -3.58 1.56
CA PRO A 780 41.68 -2.81 0.33
C PRO A 780 40.51 -3.16 -0.60
N VAL A 781 39.89 -2.14 -1.20
CA VAL A 781 38.72 -2.28 -2.09
C VAL A 781 39.10 -1.90 -3.51
N VAL A 782 38.70 -2.72 -4.49
CA VAL A 782 38.63 -2.31 -5.90
C VAL A 782 37.16 -2.04 -6.21
N THR A 783 36.87 -0.82 -6.67
CA THR A 783 35.51 -0.39 -7.01
C THR A 783 35.49 0.27 -8.37
N ARG A 784 34.55 -0.19 -9.21
CA ARG A 784 34.21 0.50 -10.44
C ARG A 784 33.20 1.56 -10.11
N PHE A 785 33.39 2.77 -10.64
CA PHE A 785 32.46 3.86 -10.46
C PHE A 785 31.86 4.37 -11.76
N GLY A 786 30.61 4.81 -11.63
CA GLY A 786 29.72 5.17 -12.71
C GLY A 786 29.25 6.62 -12.67
N GLU A 787 28.11 6.88 -13.29
CA GLU A 787 27.44 8.18 -13.22
C GLU A 787 26.37 8.23 -12.11
N GLN A 788 25.67 7.12 -11.89
CA GLN A 788 24.57 7.05 -10.93
C GLN A 788 25.03 7.03 -9.46
N PHE A 789 24.17 7.52 -8.57
CA PHE A 789 24.38 7.50 -7.11
C PHE A 789 24.89 6.14 -6.58
N LEU A 790 24.17 5.06 -6.89
CA LEU A 790 24.48 3.72 -6.39
C LEU A 790 25.75 3.12 -7.01
N ALA A 791 26.19 3.65 -8.16
CA ALA A 791 27.44 3.29 -8.82
C ALA A 791 28.64 4.08 -8.30
N ARG A 792 28.45 4.94 -7.29
CA ARG A 792 29.50 5.85 -6.80
C ARG A 792 29.74 5.79 -5.30
N MET A 793 29.04 4.92 -4.56
CA MET A 793 29.21 4.82 -3.10
C MET A 793 30.62 4.34 -2.73
N GLY A 794 31.15 3.33 -3.41
CA GLY A 794 32.53 2.86 -3.17
C GLY A 794 33.56 3.94 -3.47
N TYR A 795 33.33 4.71 -4.55
CA TYR A 795 34.14 5.87 -4.91
C TYR A 795 34.11 6.95 -3.82
N SER A 796 32.94 7.30 -3.30
CA SER A 796 32.82 8.29 -2.23
C SER A 796 33.57 7.88 -0.96
N CYS A 797 33.41 6.62 -0.52
CA CYS A 797 34.13 6.11 0.64
C CYS A 797 35.66 6.23 0.49
N LEU A 798 36.20 5.77 -0.64
CA LEU A 798 37.65 5.84 -0.89
C LEU A 798 38.16 7.27 -1.04
N LYS A 799 37.40 8.17 -1.71
CA LYS A 799 37.77 9.59 -1.81
C LYS A 799 37.77 10.29 -0.46
N THR A 800 36.79 10.01 0.39
CA THR A 800 36.73 10.55 1.76
C THR A 800 37.96 10.12 2.57
N LEU A 801 38.44 8.89 2.37
CA LEU A 801 39.65 8.37 3.02
C LEU A 801 40.98 8.84 2.39
N GLY A 802 40.92 9.63 1.31
CA GLY A 802 42.11 10.05 0.56
C GLY A 802 42.81 8.89 -0.16
N ILE A 803 42.10 7.81 -0.48
CA ILE A 803 42.65 6.62 -1.15
C ILE A 803 42.26 6.67 -2.63
N SER A 804 43.25 6.68 -3.52
CA SER A 804 43.03 6.58 -4.97
C SER A 804 43.28 5.17 -5.54
N ALA A 805 43.95 4.30 -4.76
CA ALA A 805 44.18 2.92 -5.17
C ALA A 805 42.86 2.14 -5.20
N GLY A 806 42.64 1.36 -6.26
CA GLY A 806 41.43 0.56 -6.44
C GLY A 806 40.25 1.31 -7.09
N LEU A 807 40.38 2.61 -7.36
CA LEU A 807 39.38 3.36 -8.12
C LEU A 807 39.49 3.07 -9.62
N ALA A 808 38.43 2.51 -10.19
CA ALA A 808 38.35 2.17 -11.61
C ALA A 808 37.18 2.87 -12.31
N SER A 809 37.45 3.51 -13.44
CA SER A 809 36.42 4.10 -14.30
C SER A 809 35.88 3.11 -15.36
N SER A 810 36.62 2.04 -15.62
CA SER A 810 36.25 0.99 -16.59
C SER A 810 36.50 -0.43 -16.04
N TRP A 811 36.00 -1.44 -16.74
CA TRP A 811 36.29 -2.84 -16.40
C TRP A 811 37.78 -3.19 -16.58
N GLU A 812 38.46 -2.58 -17.54
CA GLU A 812 39.90 -2.75 -17.76
C GLU A 812 40.70 -2.22 -16.57
N GLU A 813 40.38 -1.02 -16.09
CA GLU A 813 41.01 -0.46 -14.88
C GLU A 813 40.68 -1.28 -13.64
N TYR A 814 39.44 -1.79 -13.53
CA TYR A 814 39.03 -2.64 -12.42
C TYR A 814 39.88 -3.93 -12.37
N VAL A 815 40.05 -4.58 -13.51
CA VAL A 815 40.91 -5.76 -13.65
C VAL A 815 42.37 -5.40 -13.35
N ALA A 816 42.88 -4.29 -13.89
CA ALA A 816 44.25 -3.84 -13.65
C ALA A 816 44.53 -3.58 -12.16
N TRP A 817 43.61 -2.92 -11.46
CA TRP A 817 43.73 -2.70 -10.01
C TRP A 817 43.64 -4.00 -9.22
N GLY A 818 42.73 -4.91 -9.57
CA GLY A 818 42.65 -6.22 -8.95
C GLY A 818 43.97 -6.98 -9.06
N ILE A 819 44.55 -7.04 -10.26
CA ILE A 819 45.85 -7.70 -10.51
C ILE A 819 46.96 -7.03 -9.71
N LYS A 820 47.06 -5.69 -9.78
CA LYS A 820 48.10 -4.93 -9.10
C LYS A 820 48.05 -5.14 -7.59
N LEU A 821 46.86 -5.03 -7.00
CA LEU A 821 46.67 -5.30 -5.58
C LEU A 821 46.95 -6.76 -5.25
N GLY A 822 46.66 -7.72 -6.13
CA GLY A 822 46.97 -9.13 -5.91
C GLY A 822 48.46 -9.46 -5.91
N GLN A 823 49.23 -8.79 -6.75
CA GLN A 823 50.66 -9.07 -6.92
C GLN A 823 51.54 -8.25 -5.95
N ASP A 824 51.13 -7.05 -5.58
CA ASP A 824 51.93 -6.14 -4.75
C ASP A 824 51.51 -6.14 -3.28
N LEU A 825 52.20 -6.96 -2.47
CA LEU A 825 51.99 -7.02 -1.02
C LEU A 825 52.33 -5.70 -0.31
N ASN A 826 53.34 -4.97 -0.77
CA ASN A 826 53.74 -3.71 -0.15
C ASN A 826 52.67 -2.63 -0.35
N LEU A 827 52.08 -2.57 -1.54
CA LEU A 827 50.94 -1.69 -1.81
C LEU A 827 49.74 -2.04 -0.94
N ARG A 828 49.38 -3.34 -0.83
CA ARG A 828 48.28 -3.76 0.07
C ARG A 828 48.52 -3.36 1.52
N ASN A 829 49.74 -3.56 2.01
CA ASN A 829 50.10 -3.21 3.38
C ASN A 829 50.11 -1.68 3.60
N SER A 830 50.56 -0.90 2.62
CA SER A 830 50.48 0.56 2.67
C SER A 830 49.02 1.04 2.78
N ILE A 831 48.11 0.47 2.00
CA ILE A 831 46.67 0.80 2.07
C ILE A 831 46.08 0.38 3.43
N ARG A 832 46.40 -0.82 3.92
CA ARG A 832 45.99 -1.28 5.27
C ARG A 832 46.43 -0.31 6.37
N GLU A 833 47.68 0.13 6.33
CA GLU A 833 48.21 1.11 7.29
C GLU A 833 47.53 2.47 7.15
N GLN A 834 47.21 2.93 5.94
CA GLN A 834 46.44 4.16 5.73
C GLN A 834 45.03 4.04 6.32
N LEU A 835 44.33 2.92 6.07
CA LEU A 835 43.00 2.65 6.63
C LEU A 835 43.04 2.63 8.15
N LYS A 836 44.04 1.96 8.75
CA LYS A 836 44.21 1.92 10.20
C LYS A 836 44.46 3.30 10.80
N LYS A 837 45.37 4.08 10.20
CA LYS A 837 45.64 5.46 10.62
C LYS A 837 44.42 6.36 10.53
N SER A 838 43.57 6.15 9.52
CA SER A 838 42.34 6.95 9.35
C SER A 838 41.35 6.81 10.50
N GLN A 839 41.49 5.79 11.36
CA GLN A 839 40.64 5.57 12.53
C GLN A 839 41.25 6.14 13.84
N TYR A 840 42.50 6.62 13.81
CA TYR A 840 43.11 7.20 15.00
C TYR A 840 42.52 8.59 15.29
N PRO A 841 42.32 8.98 16.56
CA PRO A 841 41.69 10.26 16.91
C PRO A 841 42.32 11.49 16.25
N GLU A 842 43.65 11.51 16.11
CA GLU A 842 44.39 12.62 15.51
C GLU A 842 44.30 12.69 13.98
N ASN A 843 43.86 11.61 13.32
CA ASN A 843 43.72 11.47 11.87
C ASN A 843 42.32 10.98 11.48
N LEU A 844 41.33 11.15 12.36
CA LEU A 844 40.02 10.51 12.22
C LEU A 844 39.33 11.02 10.95
N SER A 845 39.19 10.13 9.97
CA SER A 845 38.53 10.44 8.70
C SER A 845 37.06 10.84 8.93
N PRO A 846 36.51 11.80 8.15
CA PRO A 846 35.08 12.12 8.20
C PRO A 846 34.17 10.89 8.03
N LEU A 847 34.62 9.86 7.29
CA LEU A 847 33.88 8.60 7.11
C LEU A 847 33.66 7.83 8.43
N TRP A 848 34.56 8.03 9.40
CA TRP A 848 34.54 7.37 10.71
C TRP A 848 34.14 8.31 11.85
N ASN A 849 33.65 9.51 11.52
CA ASN A 849 33.37 10.58 12.47
C ASN A 849 31.89 10.99 12.45
N PRO A 850 30.99 10.19 13.04
CA PRO A 850 29.56 10.51 13.10
C PRO A 850 29.29 11.81 13.86
N GLN A 851 30.14 12.19 14.82
CA GLN A 851 30.02 13.46 15.54
C GLN A 851 30.16 14.66 14.60
N LYS A 852 31.21 14.68 13.77
CA LYS A 852 31.39 15.73 12.77
C LYS A 852 30.23 15.74 11.77
N PHE A 853 29.82 14.56 11.30
CA PHE A 853 28.71 14.44 10.37
C PHE A 853 27.40 15.02 10.95
N ALA A 854 27.06 14.68 12.20
CA ALA A 854 25.90 15.20 12.91
C ALA A 854 25.95 16.72 13.08
N GLN A 855 27.13 17.29 13.39
CA GLN A 855 27.31 18.74 13.48
C GLN A 855 27.09 19.44 12.13
N ASP A 856 27.65 18.90 11.05
CA ASP A 856 27.47 19.47 9.71
C ASP A 856 26.02 19.35 9.25
N MET A 857 25.40 18.19 9.50
CA MET A 857 23.99 17.93 9.20
C MET A 857 23.07 18.88 9.96
N TYR A 858 23.32 19.09 11.26
CA TYR A 858 22.54 20.03 12.07
C TYR A 858 22.66 21.48 11.58
N ARG A 859 23.87 21.93 11.21
CA ARG A 859 24.06 23.28 10.62
C ARG A 859 23.28 23.45 9.31
N ILE A 860 23.27 22.43 8.46
CA ILE A 860 22.47 22.42 7.23
C ILE A 860 20.98 22.54 7.56
N PHE A 861 20.48 21.79 8.56
CA PHE A 861 19.08 21.85 8.96
C PHE A 861 18.69 23.22 9.53
N GLN A 862 19.58 23.87 10.28
CA GLN A 862 19.35 25.25 10.72
C GLN A 862 19.23 26.22 9.54
N GLN A 863 20.01 26.03 8.48
CA GLN A 863 19.95 26.85 7.26
C GLN A 863 18.63 26.61 6.51
N LEU A 864 18.26 25.36 6.28
CA LEU A 864 17.02 24.99 5.58
C LEU A 864 15.77 25.50 6.32
N ARG A 865 15.75 25.35 7.65
CA ARG A 865 14.69 25.93 8.49
C ARG A 865 14.63 27.45 8.32
N GLY A 866 15.78 28.13 8.26
CA GLY A 866 15.86 29.58 8.10
C GLY A 866 15.48 30.10 6.71
N SER A 867 15.64 29.30 5.66
CA SER A 867 15.24 29.68 4.28
C SER A 867 13.75 29.49 4.01
N GLU A 868 13.11 28.50 4.63
CA GLU A 868 11.65 28.26 4.50
C GLU A 868 10.81 29.23 5.35
N ILE A 869 11.40 29.88 6.35
CA ILE A 869 10.74 30.88 7.21
C ILE A 869 10.73 32.28 6.55
N LYS A 870 11.58 32.53 5.55
CA LYS A 870 11.66 33.79 4.81
C LYS A 870 10.81 33.74 3.55
#